data_AF-A0A5N6FBA8-F1
#
_entry.id   AF-A0A5N6FBA8-F1
#
_cell.length_a   1.000
_cell.length_b   1.000
_cell.length_c   1.000
_cell.angle_alpha   90.00
_cell.angle_beta   90.00
_cell.angle_gamma   90.00
#
_symmetry.space_group_name_H-M   'P 1'
#
loop_
_entity.id
_entity.type
_entity.pdbx_description
1 polymer ?
#
loop_
_entity_poly.entity_id
_entity_poly.type
_entity_poly.pdbx_seq_one_letter_code
_entity_poly.pdbx_strand_id
1 'polypeptide(L)'
;MADRQAVQQNLNGLLSKLDDPDPDMRYMSLNDLLGILNSPTSAYLAHDQFSSSRLADGLLNALDDQHGDVQNQALKCLGPLVNRLPSESLTTILEKLSNLTASQTIDTSVPNTALRVIVTALPRSQAGQPPTPDVSMAYSSVSKILIPRLTGPTPSQSGRRGSVIKGMLEKDTSKGFSSDAIDVLIQVVTCFGPLLKEAELTALQKSVMSIIDNDTAGTVVTKRALAAISALVPHFSEAQFASFVDELVKKFNNPRISVVHRRHLIATVGSVARSSPTKFGPHLPTLAPFVFATVGEHYTIYRPISPLTIIASAIACSATYVTLQPSSKVEGNDLIPGLDRNHTSPALAERNFLARCGQGFGKCSDDACCSTAAHCRSPDCQIDYGHCDAHMTPDGPPTSGIPRPKIGKVQYGPKAVRSCVGAGNVALTFDDGPNKYTEDLLDLLDKYDAKVTFFITGNNNAKGPIDTPGMPWASMIERMYQSGHQIASHTWSHQDLSKITPEQRRIQILWNEVALRNILGGFPTYMRPPYSSCTEESGCLKDIGNLGYHVILYDIDTEDYRHDSPNAIQGSKDIFDKNLARGKASDKSWLVIAHDVHEQTVYNLTEHMLKKASKDGYNVVTVGECLGDPEENWYRMDESSELTILRKTKPLATAKHAISRDGRCGGNVTCLGSKFGTCCGKNGYCGTSPKHCGYGCQPNADMDLKSVPQHRMRALCCNLD
;
A
#
# COMPACT_ATOMS: atom_id res chain seq x y z
N MET A 1 -33.37 5.93 -40.53
CA MET A 1 -33.28 4.60 -41.17
C MET A 1 -32.05 4.47 -42.06
N ALA A 2 -31.70 5.47 -42.88
CA ALA A 2 -30.49 5.45 -43.74
C ALA A 2 -29.17 5.27 -42.96
N ASP A 3 -29.02 5.95 -41.81
CA ASP A 3 -27.82 5.85 -40.96
C ASP A 3 -27.63 4.45 -40.33
N ARG A 4 -28.73 3.77 -39.99
CA ARG A 4 -28.71 2.41 -39.43
C ARG A 4 -28.22 1.37 -40.44
N GLN A 5 -28.68 1.44 -41.68
CA GLN A 5 -28.25 0.49 -42.74
C GLN A 5 -26.78 0.67 -43.07
N ALA A 6 -26.27 1.91 -43.08
CA ALA A 6 -24.86 2.20 -43.30
C ALA A 6 -23.98 1.63 -42.17
N VAL A 7 -24.37 1.83 -40.90
CA VAL A 7 -23.64 1.27 -39.74
C VAL A 7 -23.66 -0.27 -39.76
N GLN A 8 -24.77 -0.89 -40.12
CA GLN A 8 -24.87 -2.36 -40.19
C GLN A 8 -24.02 -2.95 -41.32
N GLN A 9 -23.96 -2.30 -42.48
CA GLN A 9 -23.05 -2.70 -43.57
C GLN A 9 -21.57 -2.53 -43.17
N ASN A 10 -21.24 -1.42 -42.49
CA ASN A 10 -19.90 -1.18 -41.98
C ASN A 10 -19.48 -2.23 -40.95
N LEU A 11 -20.37 -2.56 -40.00
CA LEU A 11 -20.13 -3.60 -38.99
C LEU A 11 -19.84 -4.97 -39.63
N ASN A 12 -20.62 -5.36 -40.64
CA ASN A 12 -20.38 -6.61 -41.37
C ASN A 12 -19.02 -6.61 -42.09
N GLY A 13 -18.61 -5.47 -42.66
CA GLY A 13 -17.29 -5.31 -43.26
C GLY A 13 -16.16 -5.46 -42.26
N LEU A 14 -16.27 -4.84 -41.08
CA LEU A 14 -15.27 -4.95 -40.01
C LEU A 14 -15.18 -6.38 -39.46
N LEU A 15 -16.31 -7.06 -39.24
CA LEU A 15 -16.33 -8.43 -38.76
C LEU A 15 -15.64 -9.41 -39.73
N SER A 16 -15.77 -9.19 -41.04
CA SER A 16 -15.08 -10.04 -42.03
C SER A 16 -13.56 -9.91 -42.00
N LYS A 17 -13.03 -8.80 -41.44
CA LYS A 17 -11.60 -8.54 -41.32
C LYS A 17 -11.00 -9.02 -40.01
N LEU A 18 -11.82 -9.52 -39.07
CA LEU A 18 -11.31 -10.08 -37.81
C LEU A 18 -10.59 -11.41 -37.99
N ASP A 19 -10.77 -12.09 -39.13
CA ASP A 19 -10.05 -13.31 -39.49
C ASP A 19 -8.95 -13.05 -40.54
N ASP A 20 -8.59 -11.79 -40.78
CA ASP A 20 -7.54 -11.42 -41.75
C ASP A 20 -6.18 -11.95 -41.30
N PRO A 21 -5.32 -12.49 -42.20
CA PRO A 21 -3.99 -12.95 -41.81
C PRO A 21 -3.10 -11.85 -41.21
N ASP A 22 -3.32 -10.58 -41.57
CA ASP A 22 -2.54 -9.44 -41.09
C ASP A 22 -3.02 -8.95 -39.70
N PRO A 23 -2.18 -9.02 -38.64
CA PRO A 23 -2.56 -8.57 -37.30
C PRO A 23 -2.89 -7.07 -37.23
N ASP A 24 -2.27 -6.23 -38.07
CA ASP A 24 -2.54 -4.79 -38.08
C ASP A 24 -3.95 -4.52 -38.63
N MET A 25 -4.37 -5.28 -39.64
CA MET A 25 -5.72 -5.21 -40.20
C MET A 25 -6.78 -5.65 -39.18
N ARG A 26 -6.50 -6.72 -38.41
CA ARG A 26 -7.37 -7.16 -37.32
C ARG A 26 -7.45 -6.10 -36.21
N TYR A 27 -6.31 -5.55 -35.79
CA TYR A 27 -6.23 -4.50 -34.78
C TYR A 27 -6.99 -3.24 -35.18
N MET A 28 -6.77 -2.74 -36.40
CA MET A 28 -7.46 -1.57 -36.93
C MET A 28 -8.97 -1.81 -37.02
N SER A 29 -9.38 -3.01 -37.44
CA SER A 29 -10.80 -3.38 -37.49
C SER A 29 -11.45 -3.40 -36.10
N LEU A 30 -10.75 -3.89 -35.08
CA LEU A 30 -11.20 -3.81 -33.68
C LEU A 30 -11.25 -2.38 -33.15
N ASN A 31 -10.29 -1.53 -33.55
CA ASN A 31 -10.27 -0.12 -33.16
C ASN A 31 -11.45 0.67 -33.77
N ASP A 32 -11.74 0.45 -35.05
CA ASP A 32 -12.90 1.05 -35.71
C ASP A 32 -14.21 0.52 -35.11
N LEU A 33 -14.26 -0.78 -34.80
CA LEU A 33 -15.39 -1.40 -34.12
C LEU A 33 -15.63 -0.80 -32.72
N LEU A 34 -14.57 -0.53 -31.96
CA LEU A 34 -14.66 0.16 -30.67
C LEU A 34 -15.28 1.57 -30.84
N GLY A 35 -14.89 2.29 -31.88
CA GLY A 35 -15.49 3.58 -32.23
C GLY A 35 -16.99 3.50 -32.47
N ILE A 36 -17.44 2.47 -33.21
CA ILE A 36 -18.87 2.21 -33.45
C ILE A 36 -19.61 1.86 -32.15
N LEU A 37 -19.05 0.98 -31.32
CA LEU A 37 -19.67 0.54 -30.08
C LEU A 37 -19.87 1.70 -29.08
N ASN A 38 -18.94 2.64 -29.04
CA ASN A 38 -19.05 3.84 -28.21
C ASN A 38 -20.03 4.89 -28.77
N SER A 39 -20.40 4.80 -30.06
CA SER A 39 -21.37 5.70 -30.67
C SER A 39 -22.81 5.40 -30.21
N PRO A 40 -23.69 6.40 -30.02
CA PRO A 40 -25.11 6.17 -29.76
C PRO A 40 -25.80 5.37 -30.87
N THR A 41 -25.29 5.46 -32.10
CA THR A 41 -25.83 4.77 -33.29
C THR A 41 -25.83 3.25 -33.18
N SER A 42 -25.01 2.65 -32.31
CA SER A 42 -24.98 1.21 -32.04
C SER A 42 -26.11 0.71 -31.13
N ALA A 43 -27.04 1.58 -30.68
CA ALA A 43 -28.14 1.21 -29.79
C ALA A 43 -29.09 0.15 -30.36
N TYR A 44 -29.18 0.04 -31.70
CA TYR A 44 -30.02 -0.97 -32.35
C TYR A 44 -29.56 -2.41 -32.06
N LEU A 45 -28.30 -2.62 -31.67
CA LEU A 45 -27.75 -3.94 -31.33
C LEU A 45 -28.51 -4.60 -30.17
N ALA A 46 -29.11 -3.81 -29.27
CA ALA A 46 -29.94 -4.32 -28.18
C ALA A 46 -31.22 -5.01 -28.66
N HIS A 47 -31.61 -4.80 -29.92
CA HIS A 47 -32.82 -5.35 -30.53
C HIS A 47 -32.53 -6.23 -31.76
N ASP A 48 -31.26 -6.40 -32.15
CA ASP A 48 -30.83 -7.20 -33.30
C ASP A 48 -29.96 -8.37 -32.84
N GLN A 49 -30.62 -9.47 -32.48
CA GLN A 49 -29.97 -10.66 -31.92
C GLN A 49 -28.97 -11.31 -32.89
N PHE A 50 -29.24 -11.26 -34.20
CA PHE A 50 -28.35 -11.86 -35.21
C PHE A 50 -27.02 -11.10 -35.29
N SER A 51 -27.07 -9.77 -35.46
CA SER A 51 -25.87 -8.94 -35.52
C SER A 51 -25.09 -8.97 -34.21
N SER A 52 -25.79 -8.92 -33.07
CA SER A 52 -25.20 -9.00 -31.73
C SER A 52 -24.50 -10.33 -31.45
N SER A 53 -25.07 -11.46 -31.88
CA SER A 53 -24.44 -12.78 -31.73
C SER A 53 -23.19 -12.90 -32.59
N ARG A 54 -23.24 -12.47 -33.86
CA ARG A 54 -22.07 -12.50 -34.76
C ARG A 54 -20.93 -11.62 -34.25
N LEU A 55 -21.28 -10.45 -33.71
CA LEU A 55 -20.33 -9.53 -33.13
C LEU A 55 -19.68 -10.10 -31.87
N ALA A 56 -20.48 -10.71 -30.99
CA ALA A 56 -19.98 -11.40 -29.81
C ALA A 56 -19.03 -12.55 -30.20
N ASP A 57 -19.39 -13.37 -31.19
CA ASP A 57 -18.56 -14.48 -31.66
C ASP A 57 -17.25 -14.00 -32.28
N GLY A 58 -17.28 -12.94 -33.10
CA GLY A 58 -16.08 -12.34 -33.68
C GLY A 58 -15.12 -11.80 -32.61
N LEU A 59 -15.64 -11.12 -31.58
CA LEU A 59 -14.81 -10.65 -30.47
C LEU A 59 -14.26 -11.81 -29.62
N LEU A 60 -15.07 -12.85 -29.37
CA LEU A 60 -14.60 -14.03 -28.64
C LEU A 60 -13.46 -14.75 -29.37
N ASN A 61 -13.53 -14.84 -30.70
CA ASN A 61 -12.43 -15.37 -31.52
C ASN A 61 -11.18 -14.47 -31.43
N ALA A 62 -11.35 -13.15 -31.47
CA ALA A 62 -10.24 -12.20 -31.36
C ALA A 62 -9.56 -12.20 -29.97
N LEU A 63 -10.22 -12.70 -28.92
CA LEU A 63 -9.58 -12.92 -27.61
C LEU A 63 -8.59 -14.10 -27.62
N ASP A 64 -8.70 -15.02 -28.60
CA ASP A 64 -7.78 -16.14 -28.80
C ASP A 64 -6.75 -15.86 -29.91
N ASP A 65 -6.57 -14.57 -30.27
CA ASP A 65 -5.58 -14.17 -31.27
C ASP A 65 -4.16 -14.52 -30.83
N GLN A 66 -3.25 -14.80 -31.76
CA GLN A 66 -1.85 -15.07 -31.45
C GLN A 66 -1.07 -13.80 -31.03
N HIS A 67 -1.60 -12.61 -31.30
CA HIS A 67 -0.97 -11.32 -31.02
C HIS A 67 -1.62 -10.62 -29.82
N GLY A 68 -0.83 -10.33 -28.80
CA GLY A 68 -1.31 -9.70 -27.56
C GLY A 68 -1.97 -8.33 -27.76
N ASP A 69 -1.55 -7.53 -28.75
CA ASP A 69 -2.15 -6.23 -29.03
C ASP A 69 -3.58 -6.34 -29.57
N VAL A 70 -3.85 -7.37 -30.38
CA VAL A 70 -5.18 -7.69 -30.91
C VAL A 70 -6.08 -8.18 -29.76
N GLN A 71 -5.57 -9.08 -28.91
CA GLN A 71 -6.29 -9.55 -27.71
C GLN A 71 -6.66 -8.38 -26.78
N ASN A 72 -5.72 -7.48 -26.50
CA ASN A 72 -5.92 -6.31 -25.65
C ASN A 72 -6.95 -5.34 -26.25
N GLN A 73 -6.94 -5.16 -27.58
CA GLN A 73 -7.92 -4.31 -28.24
C GLN A 73 -9.32 -4.96 -28.26
N ALA A 74 -9.41 -6.29 -28.41
CA ALA A 74 -10.66 -7.03 -28.30
C ALA A 74 -11.27 -6.91 -26.89
N LEU A 75 -10.45 -6.99 -25.83
CA LEU A 75 -10.88 -6.77 -24.45
C LEU A 75 -11.54 -5.39 -24.27
N LYS A 76 -11.00 -4.32 -24.87
CA LYS A 76 -11.59 -2.97 -24.80
C LYS A 76 -12.96 -2.89 -25.47
N CYS A 77 -13.24 -3.72 -26.46
CA CYS A 77 -14.53 -3.76 -27.16
C CYS A 77 -15.64 -4.43 -26.32
N LEU A 78 -15.30 -5.34 -25.40
CA LEU A 78 -16.27 -6.09 -24.62
C LEU A 78 -17.11 -5.19 -23.70
N GLY A 79 -16.50 -4.22 -23.02
CA GLY A 79 -17.22 -3.34 -22.09
C GLY A 79 -18.36 -2.55 -22.76
N PRO A 80 -18.08 -1.79 -23.83
CA PRO A 80 -19.11 -1.12 -24.62
C PRO A 80 -20.13 -2.08 -25.24
N LEU A 81 -19.71 -3.26 -25.71
CA LEU A 81 -20.61 -4.25 -26.29
C LEU A 81 -21.65 -4.76 -25.28
N VAL A 82 -21.24 -5.12 -24.07
CA VAL A 82 -22.13 -5.69 -23.04
C VAL A 82 -23.31 -4.77 -22.72
N ASN A 83 -23.09 -3.46 -22.73
CA ASN A 83 -24.15 -2.46 -22.52
C ASN A 83 -25.17 -2.38 -23.66
N ARG A 84 -24.91 -3.05 -24.79
CA ARG A 84 -25.74 -3.07 -26.00
C ARG A 84 -26.30 -4.45 -26.31
N LEU A 85 -26.02 -5.47 -25.49
CA LEU A 85 -26.45 -6.84 -25.75
C LEU A 85 -27.80 -7.16 -25.09
N PRO A 86 -28.64 -7.97 -25.76
CA PRO A 86 -29.74 -8.66 -25.11
C PRO A 86 -29.24 -9.60 -24.00
N SER A 87 -30.07 -9.85 -22.98
CA SER A 87 -29.73 -10.73 -21.85
C SER A 87 -29.44 -12.18 -22.25
N GLU A 88 -30.08 -12.69 -23.30
CA GLU A 88 -29.82 -14.03 -23.86
C GLU A 88 -28.40 -14.13 -24.44
N SER A 89 -27.94 -13.09 -25.13
CA SER A 89 -26.58 -13.00 -25.67
C SER A 89 -25.54 -12.87 -24.55
N LEU A 90 -25.85 -12.13 -23.48
CA LEU A 90 -24.98 -12.04 -22.30
C LEU A 90 -24.75 -13.42 -21.65
N THR A 91 -25.82 -14.21 -21.48
CA THR A 91 -25.74 -15.57 -20.93
C THR A 91 -24.81 -16.45 -21.77
N THR A 92 -24.96 -16.37 -23.10
CA THR A 92 -24.15 -17.13 -24.06
C THR A 92 -22.66 -16.75 -23.99
N ILE A 93 -22.34 -15.45 -23.88
CA ILE A 93 -20.95 -14.98 -23.79
C ILE A 93 -20.30 -15.42 -22.48
N LEU A 94 -21.01 -15.27 -21.36
CA LEU A 94 -20.52 -15.71 -20.06
C LEU A 94 -20.23 -17.21 -20.07
N GLU A 95 -21.08 -18.01 -20.71
CA GLU A 95 -20.88 -19.45 -20.84
C GLU A 95 -19.65 -19.79 -21.70
N LYS A 96 -19.52 -19.19 -22.89
CA LYS A 96 -18.37 -19.42 -23.78
C LYS A 96 -17.05 -19.04 -23.11
N LEU A 97 -16.97 -17.87 -22.48
CA LEU A 97 -15.76 -17.43 -21.76
C LEU A 97 -15.44 -18.34 -20.57
N SER A 98 -16.45 -18.74 -19.80
CA SER A 98 -16.28 -19.67 -18.67
C SER A 98 -15.89 -21.08 -19.10
N ASN A 99 -16.09 -21.45 -20.37
CA ASN A 99 -15.58 -22.68 -20.95
C ASN A 99 -14.14 -22.53 -21.44
N LEU A 100 -13.78 -21.37 -22.00
CA LEU A 100 -12.40 -21.06 -22.38
C LEU A 100 -11.45 -21.05 -21.17
N THR A 101 -11.92 -20.63 -19.99
CA THR A 101 -11.13 -20.72 -18.74
C THR A 101 -10.84 -22.17 -18.32
N ALA A 102 -11.58 -23.15 -18.83
CA ALA A 102 -11.33 -24.57 -18.59
C ALA A 102 -10.39 -25.21 -19.64
N SER A 103 -9.91 -24.44 -20.62
CA SER A 103 -9.00 -24.92 -21.65
C SER A 103 -7.63 -25.26 -21.08
N GLN A 104 -7.11 -26.44 -21.43
CA GLN A 104 -5.77 -26.85 -21.05
C GLN A 104 -4.69 -26.22 -21.95
N THR A 105 -5.03 -25.87 -23.19
CA THR A 105 -4.07 -25.42 -24.21
C THR A 105 -3.91 -23.90 -24.28
N ILE A 106 -4.88 -23.14 -23.80
CA ILE A 106 -4.91 -21.67 -23.89
C ILE A 106 -4.45 -21.05 -22.55
N ASP A 107 -3.85 -19.86 -22.62
CA ASP A 107 -3.63 -19.02 -21.44
C ASP A 107 -4.99 -18.52 -20.91
N THR A 108 -5.31 -18.91 -19.69
CA THR A 108 -6.58 -18.57 -19.04
C THR A 108 -6.63 -17.12 -18.55
N SER A 109 -5.51 -16.37 -18.57
CA SER A 109 -5.45 -14.98 -18.11
C SER A 109 -6.37 -14.06 -18.92
N VAL A 110 -6.43 -14.22 -20.25
CA VAL A 110 -7.25 -13.39 -21.16
C VAL A 110 -8.75 -13.66 -20.98
N PRO A 111 -9.25 -14.93 -20.98
CA PRO A 111 -10.66 -15.21 -20.68
C PRO A 111 -11.11 -14.74 -19.28
N ASN A 112 -10.25 -14.87 -18.25
CA ASN A 112 -10.56 -14.35 -16.91
C ASN A 112 -10.63 -12.81 -16.91
N THR A 113 -9.73 -12.14 -17.62
CA THR A 113 -9.76 -10.68 -17.79
C THR A 113 -11.02 -10.24 -18.54
N ALA A 114 -11.42 -10.95 -19.59
CA ALA A 114 -12.66 -10.71 -20.31
C ALA A 114 -13.89 -10.82 -19.40
N LEU A 115 -13.97 -11.88 -18.57
CA LEU A 115 -15.05 -12.03 -17.57
C LEU A 115 -15.10 -10.84 -16.60
N ARG A 116 -13.93 -10.36 -16.11
CA ARG A 116 -13.88 -9.17 -15.25
C ARG A 116 -14.40 -7.92 -15.95
N VAL A 117 -13.94 -7.66 -17.17
CA VAL A 117 -14.38 -6.49 -17.97
C VAL A 117 -15.89 -6.51 -18.18
N ILE A 118 -16.45 -7.67 -18.51
CA ILE A 118 -17.90 -7.85 -18.69
C ILE A 118 -18.63 -7.55 -17.37
N VAL A 119 -18.23 -8.18 -16.25
CA VAL A 119 -18.87 -8.00 -14.94
C VAL A 119 -18.80 -6.54 -14.48
N THR A 120 -17.69 -5.85 -14.75
CA THR A 120 -17.54 -4.42 -14.44
C THR A 120 -18.48 -3.53 -15.27
N ALA A 121 -18.71 -3.90 -16.53
CA ALA A 121 -19.56 -3.15 -17.45
C ALA A 121 -21.06 -3.34 -17.21
N LEU A 122 -21.47 -4.44 -16.57
CA LEU A 122 -22.89 -4.72 -16.34
C LEU A 122 -23.58 -3.68 -15.44
N PRO A 123 -24.89 -3.44 -15.62
CA PRO A 123 -25.68 -2.58 -14.75
C PRO A 123 -25.59 -3.02 -13.28
N ARG A 124 -25.42 -2.03 -12.38
CA ARG A 124 -25.29 -2.24 -10.93
C ARG A 124 -26.40 -1.53 -10.18
N SER A 125 -26.78 -2.10 -9.03
CA SER A 125 -27.71 -1.44 -8.12
C SER A 125 -27.05 -0.20 -7.51
N GLN A 126 -27.75 0.92 -7.53
CA GLN A 126 -27.33 2.11 -6.77
C GLN A 126 -27.58 1.88 -5.28
N ALA A 127 -26.69 2.40 -4.43
CA ALA A 127 -26.78 2.20 -2.99
C ALA A 127 -28.11 2.73 -2.43
N GLY A 128 -28.89 1.87 -1.76
CA GLY A 128 -30.17 2.23 -1.16
C GLY A 128 -31.38 2.22 -2.10
N GLN A 129 -31.19 1.90 -3.38
CA GLN A 129 -32.30 1.73 -4.34
C GLN A 129 -32.54 0.24 -4.65
N PRO A 130 -33.81 -0.17 -4.86
CA PRO A 130 -34.10 -1.51 -5.34
C PRO A 130 -33.46 -1.74 -6.72
N PRO A 131 -33.04 -2.97 -7.04
CA PRO A 131 -32.44 -3.27 -8.33
C PRO A 131 -33.43 -2.99 -9.47
N THR A 132 -32.98 -2.28 -10.49
CA THR A 132 -33.77 -2.11 -11.72
C THR A 132 -33.93 -3.45 -12.45
N PRO A 133 -34.92 -3.60 -13.35
CA PRO A 133 -35.08 -4.83 -14.14
C PRO A 133 -33.80 -5.24 -14.86
N ASP A 134 -33.04 -4.28 -15.40
CA ASP A 134 -31.78 -4.52 -16.10
C ASP A 134 -30.69 -5.06 -15.15
N VAL A 135 -30.61 -4.52 -13.92
CA VAL A 135 -29.70 -5.02 -12.88
C VAL A 135 -30.11 -6.44 -12.46
N SER A 136 -31.40 -6.71 -12.28
CA SER A 136 -31.90 -8.05 -11.95
C SER A 136 -31.64 -9.06 -13.06
N MET A 137 -31.76 -8.67 -14.33
CA MET A 137 -31.47 -9.53 -15.48
C MET A 137 -29.97 -9.80 -15.65
N ALA A 138 -29.13 -8.77 -15.48
CA ALA A 138 -27.67 -8.90 -15.49
C ALA A 138 -27.21 -9.84 -14.38
N TYR A 139 -27.70 -9.62 -13.15
CA TYR A 139 -27.43 -10.48 -12.02
C TYR A 139 -27.96 -11.91 -12.22
N SER A 140 -29.14 -12.09 -12.83
CA SER A 140 -29.67 -13.43 -13.16
C SER A 140 -28.71 -14.22 -14.04
N SER A 141 -28.07 -13.56 -15.01
CA SER A 141 -27.07 -14.19 -15.89
C SER A 141 -25.81 -14.58 -15.14
N VAL A 142 -25.31 -13.70 -14.27
CA VAL A 142 -24.15 -13.96 -13.38
C VAL A 142 -24.44 -15.10 -12.40
N SER A 143 -25.61 -15.08 -11.76
CA SER A 143 -26.09 -16.08 -10.81
C SER A 143 -26.27 -17.46 -11.45
N LYS A 144 -26.79 -17.53 -12.68
CA LYS A 144 -27.04 -18.81 -13.37
C LYS A 144 -25.79 -19.43 -14.00
N ILE A 145 -24.87 -18.60 -14.50
CA ILE A 145 -23.72 -19.07 -15.28
C ILE A 145 -22.44 -18.92 -14.47
N LEU A 146 -22.05 -17.68 -14.15
CA LEU A 146 -20.71 -17.40 -13.66
C LEU A 146 -20.48 -17.91 -12.23
N ILE A 147 -21.43 -17.73 -11.31
CA ILE A 147 -21.28 -18.21 -9.92
C ILE A 147 -21.10 -19.74 -9.88
N PRO A 148 -21.96 -20.56 -10.52
CA PRO A 148 -21.74 -22.01 -10.59
C PRO A 148 -20.43 -22.41 -11.25
N ARG A 149 -19.98 -21.68 -12.29
CA ARG A 149 -18.69 -21.94 -12.94
C ARG A 149 -17.50 -21.56 -12.05
N LEU A 150 -17.61 -20.54 -11.21
CA LEU A 150 -16.59 -20.18 -10.22
C LEU A 150 -16.44 -21.25 -9.14
N THR A 151 -17.55 -21.71 -8.57
CA THR A 151 -17.56 -22.59 -7.39
C THR A 151 -17.41 -24.07 -7.75
N GLY A 152 -18.07 -24.53 -8.81
CA GLY A 152 -18.04 -25.92 -9.27
C GLY A 152 -18.47 -26.97 -8.21
N PRO A 153 -18.47 -28.26 -8.59
CA PRO A 153 -18.47 -28.76 -9.97
C PRO A 153 -19.85 -28.56 -10.62
N THR A 154 -19.90 -28.35 -11.93
CA THR A 154 -21.14 -28.14 -12.70
C THR A 154 -21.35 -29.25 -13.74
N PRO A 155 -22.59 -29.73 -14.00
CA PRO A 155 -22.84 -30.66 -15.10
C PRO A 155 -22.44 -30.03 -16.44
N SER A 156 -21.69 -30.76 -17.26
CA SER A 156 -21.35 -30.31 -18.62
C SER A 156 -22.60 -30.30 -19.49
N GLN A 157 -22.93 -29.16 -20.09
CA GLN A 157 -24.04 -29.06 -21.05
C GLN A 157 -23.67 -29.59 -22.46
N SER A 158 -22.38 -29.65 -22.79
CA SER A 158 -21.86 -29.99 -24.12
C SER A 158 -21.06 -31.31 -24.19
N GLY A 159 -20.79 -31.95 -23.05
CA GLY A 159 -20.03 -33.21 -22.95
C GLY A 159 -20.90 -34.47 -22.88
N ARG A 160 -20.28 -35.63 -23.19
CA ARG A 160 -20.87 -36.97 -22.98
C ARG A 160 -21.63 -37.04 -21.64
N ARG A 161 -22.83 -37.64 -21.62
CA ARG A 161 -23.68 -37.83 -20.42
C ARG A 161 -22.83 -38.17 -19.19
N GLY A 162 -22.84 -37.29 -18.19
CA GLY A 162 -22.13 -37.49 -16.92
C GLY A 162 -20.78 -36.78 -16.79
N SER A 163 -20.32 -36.02 -17.79
CA SER A 163 -19.12 -35.18 -17.65
C SER A 163 -19.37 -33.99 -16.71
N VAL A 164 -18.48 -33.80 -15.73
CA VAL A 164 -18.54 -32.73 -14.74
C VAL A 164 -17.46 -31.71 -15.06
N ILE A 165 -17.84 -30.44 -15.23
CA ILE A 165 -16.88 -29.35 -15.41
C ILE A 165 -16.46 -28.82 -14.05
N LYS A 166 -15.15 -28.84 -13.84
CA LYS A 166 -14.49 -28.28 -12.66
C LYS A 166 -14.78 -26.79 -12.51
N GLY A 167 -14.87 -26.33 -11.27
CA GLY A 167 -14.96 -24.91 -10.91
C GLY A 167 -13.66 -24.17 -11.16
N MET A 168 -13.75 -22.89 -11.50
CA MET A 168 -12.59 -22.04 -11.78
C MET A 168 -11.70 -21.80 -10.55
N LEU A 169 -12.27 -21.91 -9.34
CA LEU A 169 -11.55 -21.75 -8.07
C LEU A 169 -10.94 -23.06 -7.55
N GLU A 170 -11.24 -24.19 -8.18
CA GLU A 170 -10.67 -25.47 -7.79
C GLU A 170 -9.24 -25.64 -8.33
N LYS A 171 -8.36 -26.31 -7.56
CA LYS A 171 -6.96 -26.50 -7.93
C LYS A 171 -6.77 -27.35 -9.17
N ASP A 172 -6.25 -26.81 -10.27
CA ASP A 172 -5.83 -27.60 -11.43
C ASP A 172 -4.60 -28.47 -11.10
N THR A 173 -4.56 -29.72 -11.59
CA THR A 173 -3.46 -30.65 -11.32
C THR A 173 -2.14 -30.24 -11.99
N SER A 174 -2.22 -29.51 -13.10
CA SER A 174 -1.08 -29.04 -13.89
C SER A 174 -0.76 -27.57 -13.65
N LYS A 175 -1.79 -26.69 -13.61
CA LYS A 175 -1.64 -25.23 -13.52
C LYS A 175 -1.76 -24.70 -12.09
N GLY A 176 -2.20 -25.52 -11.11
CA GLY A 176 -2.46 -25.07 -9.74
C GLY A 176 -3.73 -24.21 -9.65
N PHE A 177 -3.76 -23.28 -8.68
CA PHE A 177 -4.87 -22.34 -8.52
C PHE A 177 -4.69 -21.12 -9.42
N SER A 178 -5.78 -20.63 -10.03
CA SER A 178 -5.76 -19.39 -10.81
C SER A 178 -5.99 -18.18 -9.92
N SER A 179 -5.02 -17.25 -9.85
CA SER A 179 -5.22 -15.95 -9.20
C SER A 179 -6.22 -15.08 -9.94
N ASP A 180 -6.30 -15.20 -11.27
CA ASP A 180 -7.20 -14.41 -12.10
C ASP A 180 -8.67 -14.81 -11.87
N ALA A 181 -8.94 -16.09 -11.65
CA ALA A 181 -10.28 -16.57 -11.28
C ALA A 181 -10.74 -16.01 -9.92
N ILE A 182 -9.82 -15.79 -8.97
CA ILE A 182 -10.14 -15.13 -7.71
C ILE A 182 -10.48 -13.65 -7.94
N ASP A 183 -9.79 -12.97 -8.85
CA ASP A 183 -10.11 -11.59 -9.23
C ASP A 183 -11.47 -11.47 -9.94
N VAL A 184 -11.89 -12.48 -10.72
CA VAL A 184 -13.26 -12.58 -11.25
C VAL A 184 -14.28 -12.64 -10.11
N LEU A 185 -14.05 -13.50 -9.10
CA LEU A 185 -14.93 -13.57 -7.92
C LEU A 185 -14.98 -12.23 -7.18
N ILE A 186 -13.84 -11.59 -6.90
CA ILE A 186 -13.80 -10.29 -6.22
C ILE A 186 -14.61 -9.26 -7.01
N GLN A 187 -14.49 -9.26 -8.34
CA GLN A 187 -15.25 -8.36 -9.20
C GLN A 187 -16.76 -8.65 -9.15
N VAL A 188 -17.18 -9.92 -9.15
CA VAL A 188 -18.59 -10.31 -8.99
C VAL A 188 -19.15 -9.81 -7.66
N VAL A 189 -18.43 -10.02 -6.55
CA VAL A 189 -18.86 -9.58 -5.23
C VAL A 189 -18.90 -8.04 -5.15
N THR A 190 -17.92 -7.36 -5.72
CA THR A 190 -17.88 -5.88 -5.75
C THR A 190 -19.04 -5.29 -6.55
N CYS A 191 -19.45 -5.93 -7.65
CA CYS A 191 -20.53 -5.45 -8.51
C CYS A 191 -21.94 -5.86 -8.01
N PHE A 192 -22.08 -7.07 -7.48
CA PHE A 192 -23.39 -7.69 -7.19
C PHE A 192 -23.57 -8.17 -5.75
N GLY A 193 -22.63 -7.86 -4.84
CA GLY A 193 -22.62 -8.33 -3.46
C GLY A 193 -23.96 -8.24 -2.71
N PRO A 194 -24.67 -7.10 -2.74
CA PRO A 194 -25.98 -6.96 -2.10
C PRO A 194 -27.10 -7.85 -2.68
N LEU A 195 -26.92 -8.37 -3.90
CA LEU A 195 -27.90 -9.22 -4.58
C LEU A 195 -27.59 -10.71 -4.41
N LEU A 196 -26.39 -11.07 -3.97
CA LEU A 196 -25.96 -12.46 -3.80
C LEU A 196 -26.86 -13.19 -2.81
N LYS A 197 -27.31 -14.38 -3.20
CA LYS A 197 -28.14 -15.24 -2.34
C LYS A 197 -27.29 -15.89 -1.26
N GLU A 198 -27.92 -16.25 -0.16
CA GLU A 198 -27.27 -16.92 0.97
C GLU A 198 -26.51 -18.19 0.55
N ALA A 199 -27.12 -19.00 -0.33
CA ALA A 199 -26.50 -20.21 -0.87
C ALA A 199 -25.28 -19.92 -1.74
N GLU A 200 -25.29 -18.81 -2.50
CA GLU A 200 -24.19 -18.41 -3.37
C GLU A 200 -23.02 -17.86 -2.54
N LEU A 201 -23.30 -17.01 -1.55
CA LEU A 201 -22.30 -16.52 -0.58
C LEU A 201 -21.60 -17.68 0.12
N THR A 202 -22.37 -18.69 0.55
CA THR A 202 -21.84 -19.89 1.19
C THR A 202 -20.97 -20.71 0.23
N ALA A 203 -21.41 -20.89 -1.03
CA ALA A 203 -20.64 -21.64 -2.02
C ALA A 203 -19.32 -20.94 -2.39
N LEU A 204 -19.35 -19.62 -2.56
CA LEU A 204 -18.18 -18.79 -2.83
C LEU A 204 -17.22 -18.81 -1.64
N GLN A 205 -17.74 -18.65 -0.41
CA GLN A 205 -16.95 -18.74 0.83
C GLN A 205 -16.24 -20.09 0.95
N LYS A 206 -16.95 -21.21 0.77
CA LYS A 206 -16.34 -22.55 0.82
C LYS A 206 -15.27 -22.74 -0.26
N SER A 207 -15.52 -22.25 -1.46
CA SER A 207 -14.57 -22.34 -2.58
C SER A 207 -13.29 -21.58 -2.27
N VAL A 208 -13.39 -20.33 -1.80
CA VAL A 208 -12.23 -19.51 -1.41
C VAL A 208 -11.51 -20.12 -0.20
N MET A 209 -12.25 -20.63 0.79
CA MET A 209 -11.65 -21.33 1.93
C MET A 209 -10.89 -22.59 1.52
N SER A 210 -11.35 -23.33 0.50
CA SER A 210 -10.61 -24.50 0.00
C SER A 210 -9.22 -24.15 -0.56
N ILE A 211 -9.04 -22.91 -1.03
CA ILE A 211 -7.74 -22.37 -1.46
C ILE A 211 -6.88 -22.03 -0.25
N ILE A 212 -7.45 -21.31 0.72
CA ILE A 212 -6.78 -20.89 1.97
C ILE A 212 -6.34 -22.11 2.79
N ASP A 213 -7.16 -23.16 2.80
CA ASP A 213 -6.92 -24.41 3.50
C ASP A 213 -5.85 -25.28 2.81
N ASN A 214 -5.42 -24.91 1.61
CA ASN A 214 -4.43 -25.68 0.86
C ASN A 214 -3.02 -25.15 1.09
N ASP A 215 -2.18 -25.95 1.76
CA ASP A 215 -0.78 -25.60 2.05
C ASP A 215 0.09 -25.37 0.82
N THR A 216 -0.33 -25.86 -0.35
CA THR A 216 0.40 -25.70 -1.61
C THR A 216 -0.10 -24.52 -2.45
N ALA A 217 -1.06 -23.74 -1.95
CA ALA A 217 -1.47 -22.50 -2.60
C ALA A 217 -0.31 -21.48 -2.56
N GLY A 218 0.07 -20.96 -3.72
CA GLY A 218 1.14 -19.96 -3.83
C GLY A 218 0.78 -18.65 -3.14
N THR A 219 1.79 -17.90 -2.68
CA THR A 219 1.62 -16.65 -1.90
C THR A 219 0.69 -15.63 -2.55
N VAL A 220 0.77 -15.45 -3.87
CA VAL A 220 -0.09 -14.52 -4.63
C VAL A 220 -1.55 -14.95 -4.58
N VAL A 221 -1.80 -16.24 -4.80
CA VAL A 221 -3.15 -16.84 -4.75
C VAL A 221 -3.73 -16.72 -3.34
N THR A 222 -2.96 -17.05 -2.30
CA THR A 222 -3.40 -16.94 -0.90
C THR A 222 -3.74 -15.50 -0.55
N LYS A 223 -2.94 -14.52 -0.97
CA LYS A 223 -3.21 -13.09 -0.72
C LYS A 223 -4.51 -12.64 -1.42
N ARG A 224 -4.73 -13.08 -2.66
CA ARG A 224 -5.97 -12.81 -3.42
C ARG A 224 -7.18 -13.48 -2.77
N ALA A 225 -7.03 -14.72 -2.28
CA ALA A 225 -8.09 -15.44 -1.58
C ALA A 225 -8.50 -14.74 -0.26
N LEU A 226 -7.54 -14.22 0.49
CA LEU A 226 -7.82 -13.40 1.68
C LEU A 226 -8.58 -12.11 1.32
N ALA A 227 -8.21 -11.44 0.23
CA ALA A 227 -8.95 -10.28 -0.27
C ALA A 227 -10.39 -10.63 -0.69
N ALA A 228 -10.58 -11.82 -1.29
CA ALA A 228 -11.91 -12.34 -1.62
C ALA A 228 -12.77 -12.60 -0.38
N ILE A 229 -12.21 -13.16 0.70
CA ILE A 229 -12.92 -13.27 1.99
C ILE A 229 -13.31 -11.88 2.51
N SER A 230 -12.39 -10.91 2.49
CA SER A 230 -12.69 -9.53 2.91
C SER A 230 -13.79 -8.88 2.07
N ALA A 231 -13.92 -9.21 0.79
CA ALA A 231 -15.01 -8.72 -0.06
C ALA A 231 -16.35 -9.41 0.23
N LEU A 232 -16.36 -10.70 0.57
CA LEU A 232 -17.57 -11.50 0.81
C LEU A 232 -18.23 -11.19 2.15
N VAL A 233 -17.43 -11.08 3.22
CA VAL A 233 -17.89 -10.97 4.61
C VAL A 233 -18.88 -9.81 4.88
N PRO A 234 -18.71 -8.60 4.29
CA PRO A 234 -19.69 -7.53 4.42
C PRO A 234 -21.12 -7.93 4.02
N HIS A 235 -21.27 -8.89 3.10
CA HIS A 235 -22.55 -9.35 2.58
C HIS A 235 -23.17 -10.54 3.34
N PHE A 236 -22.47 -11.12 4.32
CA PHE A 236 -23.03 -12.22 5.12
C PHE A 236 -24.14 -11.75 6.03
N SER A 237 -25.17 -12.58 6.24
CA SER A 237 -26.07 -12.38 7.39
C SER A 237 -25.33 -12.65 8.71
N GLU A 238 -25.87 -12.16 9.84
CA GLU A 238 -25.31 -12.46 11.17
C GLU A 238 -25.21 -13.99 11.41
N ALA A 239 -26.21 -14.75 10.97
CA ALA A 239 -26.23 -16.21 11.09
C ALA A 239 -25.14 -16.88 10.23
N GLN A 240 -24.93 -16.41 9.00
CA GLN A 240 -23.85 -16.90 8.14
C GLN A 240 -22.47 -16.57 8.70
N PHE A 241 -22.30 -15.36 9.24
CA PHE A 241 -21.05 -14.93 9.85
C PHE A 241 -20.73 -15.80 11.07
N ALA A 242 -21.70 -16.03 11.95
CA ALA A 242 -21.54 -16.95 13.08
C ALA A 242 -21.17 -18.37 12.64
N SER A 243 -21.86 -18.91 11.63
CA SER A 243 -21.53 -20.23 11.08
C SER A 243 -20.11 -20.28 10.48
N PHE A 244 -19.65 -19.19 9.87
CA PHE A 244 -18.30 -19.10 9.33
C PHE A 244 -17.25 -19.06 10.45
N VAL A 245 -17.51 -18.32 11.52
CA VAL A 245 -16.67 -18.31 12.73
C VAL A 245 -16.57 -19.71 13.33
N ASP A 246 -17.69 -20.43 13.47
CA ASP A 246 -17.70 -21.80 13.98
C ASP A 246 -16.89 -22.76 13.11
N GLU A 247 -16.90 -22.56 11.79
CA GLU A 247 -16.06 -23.32 10.86
C GLU A 247 -14.57 -23.05 11.11
N LEU A 248 -14.18 -21.78 11.31
CA LEU A 248 -12.79 -21.41 11.62
C LEU A 248 -12.34 -22.03 12.94
N VAL A 249 -13.18 -21.98 13.99
CA VAL A 249 -12.91 -22.59 15.29
C VAL A 249 -12.69 -24.11 15.15
N LYS A 250 -13.53 -24.81 14.38
CA LYS A 250 -13.36 -26.24 14.10
C LYS A 250 -12.03 -26.53 13.41
N LYS A 251 -11.61 -25.67 12.47
CA LYS A 251 -10.32 -25.83 11.77
C LYS A 251 -9.13 -25.58 12.70
N PHE A 252 -9.18 -24.56 13.56
CA PHE A 252 -8.13 -24.30 14.55
C PHE A 252 -7.97 -25.42 15.59
N ASN A 253 -9.08 -26.07 15.96
CA ASN A 253 -9.09 -27.20 16.88
C ASN A 253 -8.63 -28.53 16.24
N ASN A 254 -8.29 -28.56 14.95
CA ASN A 254 -7.76 -29.76 14.32
C ASN A 254 -6.32 -30.04 14.83
N PRO A 255 -6.06 -31.15 15.56
CA PRO A 255 -4.75 -31.43 16.12
C PRO A 255 -3.67 -31.72 15.07
N ARG A 256 -4.06 -31.99 13.82
CA ARG A 256 -3.14 -32.27 12.69
C ARG A 256 -2.97 -31.08 11.74
N ILE A 257 -3.45 -29.89 12.13
CA ILE A 257 -3.29 -28.70 11.29
C ILE A 257 -1.81 -28.38 11.09
N SER A 258 -1.41 -28.18 9.83
CA SER A 258 -0.04 -27.78 9.52
C SER A 258 0.20 -26.35 9.99
N VAL A 259 1.47 -25.98 10.14
CA VAL A 259 1.82 -24.63 10.59
C VAL A 259 1.54 -23.58 9.49
N VAL A 260 1.60 -23.98 8.21
CA VAL A 260 1.24 -23.14 7.06
C VAL A 260 -0.27 -22.88 7.04
N HIS A 261 -1.08 -23.93 7.17
CA HIS A 261 -2.54 -23.82 7.25
C HIS A 261 -2.95 -22.94 8.44
N ARG A 262 -2.32 -23.14 9.60
CA ARG A 262 -2.57 -22.33 10.79
C ARG A 262 -2.29 -20.84 10.56
N ARG A 263 -1.18 -20.48 9.89
CA ARG A 263 -0.91 -19.08 9.47
C ARG A 263 -2.02 -18.53 8.56
N HIS A 264 -2.46 -19.32 7.58
CA HIS A 264 -3.50 -18.89 6.65
C HIS A 264 -4.82 -18.61 7.37
N LEU A 265 -5.24 -19.47 8.31
CA LEU A 265 -6.44 -19.25 9.11
C LEU A 265 -6.32 -17.99 9.98
N ILE A 266 -5.15 -17.73 10.57
CA ILE A 266 -4.87 -16.51 11.32
C ILE A 266 -5.01 -15.27 10.41
N ALA A 267 -4.44 -15.31 9.20
CA ALA A 267 -4.59 -14.24 8.22
C ALA A 267 -6.06 -14.04 7.79
N THR A 268 -6.85 -15.11 7.71
CA THR A 268 -8.30 -15.05 7.48
C THR A 268 -9.01 -14.31 8.60
N VAL A 269 -8.75 -14.65 9.87
CA VAL A 269 -9.32 -13.94 11.03
C VAL A 269 -8.99 -12.44 10.97
N GLY A 270 -7.74 -12.09 10.67
CA GLY A 270 -7.34 -10.69 10.48
C GLY A 270 -8.07 -9.98 9.34
N SER A 271 -8.32 -10.69 8.24
CA SER A 271 -8.99 -10.15 7.05
C SER A 271 -10.47 -9.90 7.30
N VAL A 272 -11.12 -10.80 8.06
CA VAL A 272 -12.50 -10.68 8.53
C VAL A 272 -12.66 -9.50 9.50
N ALA A 273 -11.76 -9.39 10.47
CA ALA A 273 -11.79 -8.32 11.47
C ALA A 273 -11.68 -6.93 10.83
N ARG A 274 -10.83 -6.78 9.80
CA ARG A 274 -10.68 -5.51 9.07
C ARG A 274 -11.87 -5.18 8.17
N SER A 275 -12.46 -6.18 7.50
CA SER A 275 -13.53 -5.93 6.52
C SER A 275 -14.91 -5.73 7.13
N SER A 276 -15.16 -6.30 8.32
CA SER A 276 -16.44 -6.12 9.02
C SER A 276 -16.26 -6.12 10.55
N PRO A 277 -15.69 -5.04 11.11
CA PRO A 277 -15.40 -4.94 12.54
C PRO A 277 -16.66 -5.13 13.41
N THR A 278 -17.78 -4.53 13.00
CA THR A 278 -19.06 -4.59 13.73
C THR A 278 -19.59 -6.02 13.89
N LYS A 279 -19.51 -6.83 12.83
CA LYS A 279 -19.89 -8.25 12.86
C LYS A 279 -18.88 -9.11 13.60
N PHE A 280 -17.60 -8.75 13.54
CA PHE A 280 -16.52 -9.51 14.19
C PHE A 280 -16.49 -9.32 15.71
N GLY A 281 -16.82 -8.13 16.21
CA GLY A 281 -16.75 -7.77 17.64
C GLY A 281 -17.35 -8.82 18.60
N PRO A 282 -18.59 -9.29 18.40
CA PRO A 282 -19.21 -10.32 19.24
C PRO A 282 -18.45 -11.67 19.28
N HIS A 283 -17.67 -11.99 18.25
CA HIS A 283 -16.95 -13.25 18.10
C HIS A 283 -15.48 -13.17 18.54
N LEU A 284 -15.02 -11.98 18.95
CA LEU A 284 -13.65 -11.76 19.39
C LEU A 284 -13.21 -12.69 20.54
N PRO A 285 -14.00 -12.87 21.62
CA PRO A 285 -13.61 -13.76 22.73
C PRO A 285 -13.40 -15.22 22.29
N THR A 286 -14.10 -15.65 21.23
CA THR A 286 -14.03 -17.01 20.71
C THR A 286 -12.78 -17.24 19.85
N LEU A 287 -12.42 -16.28 19.00
CA LEU A 287 -11.32 -16.43 18.04
C LEU A 287 -9.96 -15.94 18.58
N ALA A 288 -9.97 -14.98 19.50
CA ALA A 288 -8.76 -14.39 20.07
C ALA A 288 -7.79 -15.43 20.68
N PRO A 289 -8.24 -16.44 21.47
CA PRO A 289 -7.34 -17.44 22.06
C PRO A 289 -6.51 -18.19 21.02
N PHE A 290 -7.06 -18.50 19.84
CA PHE A 290 -6.33 -19.20 18.79
C PHE A 290 -5.24 -18.34 18.16
N VAL A 291 -5.49 -17.04 18.02
CA VAL A 291 -4.50 -16.08 17.54
C VAL A 291 -3.38 -15.93 18.58
N PHE A 292 -3.73 -15.75 19.85
CA PHE A 292 -2.75 -15.58 20.93
C PHE A 292 -1.92 -16.84 21.23
N ALA A 293 -2.51 -18.04 21.16
CA ALA A 293 -1.80 -19.29 21.39
C ALA A 293 -0.60 -19.47 20.44
N THR A 294 -0.73 -19.03 19.19
CA THR A 294 0.38 -19.08 18.21
C THR A 294 1.50 -18.08 18.49
N VAL A 295 1.22 -17.01 19.23
CA VAL A 295 2.24 -16.06 19.69
C VAL A 295 3.04 -16.65 20.87
N GLY A 296 2.47 -17.63 21.59
CA GLY A 296 3.09 -18.27 22.75
C GLY A 296 3.93 -19.52 22.47
N GLU A 297 3.65 -20.30 21.41
CA GLU A 297 4.22 -21.65 21.25
C GLU A 297 5.44 -21.78 20.32
N HIS A 298 5.75 -20.87 19.39
CA HIS A 298 6.89 -21.05 18.48
C HIS A 298 7.53 -19.73 18.04
N TYR A 299 8.60 -19.32 18.73
CA TYR A 299 9.42 -18.14 18.38
C TYR A 299 10.72 -18.52 17.65
N THR A 300 10.68 -19.45 16.70
CA THR A 300 11.92 -19.91 16.01
C THR A 300 11.86 -20.06 14.49
N ILE A 301 10.70 -19.88 13.87
CA ILE A 301 10.54 -19.80 12.41
C ILE A 301 9.38 -18.78 12.23
N TYR A 302 9.04 -18.25 11.05
CA TYR A 302 7.83 -17.42 10.81
C TYR A 302 8.02 -15.86 10.71
N ARG A 303 8.58 -15.38 9.58
CA ARG A 303 8.04 -14.22 8.79
C ARG A 303 7.21 -14.81 7.63
N PRO A 304 6.15 -14.18 7.05
CA PRO A 304 5.46 -12.93 7.36
C PRO A 304 4.04 -13.20 7.96
N ILE A 305 3.30 -12.14 8.31
CA ILE A 305 2.05 -12.09 9.11
C ILE A 305 2.39 -11.94 10.59
N SER A 306 2.64 -10.69 11.02
CA SER A 306 2.77 -10.38 12.43
C SER A 306 1.43 -10.63 13.12
N PRO A 307 1.36 -11.52 14.13
CA PRO A 307 0.16 -11.73 14.92
C PRO A 307 -0.34 -10.43 15.59
N LEU A 308 0.53 -9.43 15.73
CA LEU A 308 0.24 -8.10 16.26
C LEU A 308 -0.77 -7.29 15.44
N THR A 309 -0.84 -7.41 14.10
CA THR A 309 -1.82 -6.66 13.30
C THR A 309 -3.25 -7.16 13.52
N ILE A 310 -3.40 -8.44 13.85
CA ILE A 310 -4.69 -9.08 14.15
C ILE A 310 -5.17 -8.70 15.54
N ILE A 311 -4.24 -8.60 16.49
CA ILE A 311 -4.48 -8.12 17.85
C ILE A 311 -4.82 -6.62 17.84
N ALA A 312 -4.14 -5.80 17.04
CA ALA A 312 -4.44 -4.38 16.89
C ALA A 312 -5.84 -4.12 16.28
N SER A 313 -6.24 -4.93 15.29
CA SER A 313 -7.58 -4.85 14.68
C SER A 313 -8.70 -5.32 15.63
N ALA A 314 -8.41 -6.32 16.47
CA ALA A 314 -9.30 -6.82 17.51
C ALA A 314 -9.48 -5.83 18.68
N ILE A 315 -8.39 -5.20 19.13
CA ILE A 315 -8.39 -4.25 20.26
C ILE A 315 -9.09 -2.94 19.88
N ALA A 316 -8.93 -2.46 18.63
CA ALA A 316 -9.66 -1.28 18.14
C ALA A 316 -11.19 -1.46 18.21
N CYS A 317 -11.69 -2.70 18.15
CA CYS A 317 -13.12 -3.01 18.18
C CYS A 317 -13.73 -3.06 19.59
N SER A 318 -12.94 -3.40 20.62
CA SER A 318 -13.42 -3.37 22.01
C SER A 318 -13.56 -1.94 22.56
N ALA A 319 -12.81 -0.98 22.03
CA ALA A 319 -12.87 0.42 22.47
C ALA A 319 -14.21 1.11 22.13
N THR A 320 -14.96 0.61 21.14
CA THR A 320 -16.29 1.15 20.78
C THR A 320 -17.43 0.60 21.65
N TYR A 321 -17.22 -0.49 22.40
CA TYR A 321 -18.26 -1.11 23.24
C TYR A 321 -18.13 -0.77 24.74
N VAL A 322 -16.99 -0.24 25.18
CA VAL A 322 -16.73 0.05 26.61
C VAL A 322 -17.22 1.46 27.03
N THR A 323 -17.62 2.33 26.10
CA THR A 323 -18.09 3.70 26.41
C THR A 323 -19.59 3.85 26.61
N LEU A 324 -20.36 2.76 26.69
CA LEU A 324 -21.81 2.81 26.99
C LEU A 324 -22.22 1.84 28.10
N GLN A 325 -21.69 2.01 29.31
CA GLN A 325 -22.43 1.68 30.54
C GLN A 325 -22.02 2.61 31.69
N PRO A 326 -22.90 3.52 32.15
CA PRO A 326 -22.89 3.95 33.54
C PRO A 326 -23.77 3.01 34.36
N SER A 327 -23.18 2.47 35.42
CA SER A 327 -23.86 1.76 36.49
C SER A 327 -24.70 2.72 37.35
N SER A 328 -25.97 2.40 37.58
CA SER A 328 -26.60 2.55 38.90
C SER A 328 -27.98 1.86 38.97
N LYS A 329 -28.14 0.94 39.94
CA LYS A 329 -29.44 0.51 40.47
C LYS A 329 -30.05 1.64 41.31
N VAL A 330 -31.31 2.04 41.06
CA VAL A 330 -32.30 2.47 42.08
C VAL A 330 -33.71 2.23 41.49
N GLU A 331 -34.61 1.66 42.30
CA GLU A 331 -36.03 1.36 42.05
C GLU A 331 -36.94 2.61 42.05
N GLY A 332 -38.12 2.52 41.41
CA GLY A 332 -39.28 3.37 41.75
C GLY A 332 -40.20 3.77 40.59
N ASN A 333 -41.46 3.30 40.63
CA ASN A 333 -42.60 3.70 39.80
C ASN A 333 -42.95 5.20 39.90
N ASP A 334 -43.44 5.81 38.81
CA ASP A 334 -44.73 6.55 38.77
C ASP A 334 -45.04 7.14 37.36
N LEU A 335 -46.27 7.64 37.21
CA LEU A 335 -47.19 7.62 36.06
C LEU A 335 -47.27 8.93 35.22
N ILE A 336 -47.26 8.81 33.87
CA ILE A 336 -48.06 9.47 32.78
C ILE A 336 -48.01 11.04 32.58
N PRO A 337 -48.58 11.66 31.50
CA PRO A 337 -48.34 11.67 30.04
C PRO A 337 -47.95 13.05 29.42
N GLY A 338 -47.40 13.00 28.19
CA GLY A 338 -47.83 13.89 27.10
C GLY A 338 -46.96 15.11 26.79
N LEU A 339 -46.34 15.12 25.59
CA LEU A 339 -46.44 16.20 24.60
C LEU A 339 -45.70 15.85 23.30
N ASP A 340 -46.51 15.84 22.25
CA ASP A 340 -46.27 16.09 20.82
C ASP A 340 -45.29 15.28 19.94
N ARG A 341 -45.94 14.78 18.89
CA ARG A 341 -45.41 14.25 17.64
C ARG A 341 -44.77 15.38 16.83
N ASN A 342 -43.45 15.30 16.62
CA ASN A 342 -42.78 15.65 15.36
C ASN A 342 -41.28 15.51 15.53
N HIS A 343 -40.71 14.35 15.23
CA HIS A 343 -39.36 14.26 14.69
C HIS A 343 -39.23 12.93 13.95
N THR A 344 -39.48 13.02 12.64
CA THR A 344 -39.04 12.03 11.65
C THR A 344 -37.53 11.85 11.75
N SER A 345 -37.09 10.60 11.87
CA SER A 345 -35.69 10.21 11.67
C SER A 345 -35.20 10.75 10.31
N PRO A 346 -33.99 11.32 10.20
CA PRO A 346 -33.52 11.81 8.91
C PRO A 346 -33.33 10.62 7.97
N ALA A 347 -34.11 10.63 6.89
CA ALA A 347 -33.89 9.81 5.72
C ALA A 347 -32.46 9.99 5.22
N LEU A 348 -31.87 8.89 4.72
CA LEU A 348 -30.66 8.88 3.91
C LEU A 348 -30.80 9.93 2.80
N ALA A 349 -30.12 11.07 2.96
CA ALA A 349 -30.11 12.13 1.97
C ALA A 349 -29.54 11.59 0.65
N GLU A 350 -30.28 11.85 -0.43
CA GLU A 350 -29.89 11.59 -1.82
C GLU A 350 -28.44 12.04 -2.09
N ARG A 351 -27.63 11.19 -2.73
CA ARG A 351 -26.35 11.63 -3.29
C ARG A 351 -26.63 12.59 -4.44
N ASN A 352 -26.70 13.86 -4.10
CA ASN A 352 -26.81 14.97 -5.02
C ASN A 352 -25.56 14.99 -5.91
N PHE A 353 -25.70 14.75 -7.23
CA PHE A 353 -24.60 14.87 -8.21
C PHE A 353 -24.03 16.30 -8.35
N LEU A 354 -24.55 17.24 -7.55
CA LEU A 354 -24.11 18.62 -7.40
C LEU A 354 -23.34 18.89 -6.10
N ALA A 355 -23.20 17.90 -5.21
CA ALA A 355 -22.45 18.05 -3.96
C ALA A 355 -20.95 18.10 -4.25
N ARG A 356 -20.47 19.30 -4.58
CA ARG A 356 -19.06 19.64 -4.65
C ARG A 356 -18.61 20.09 -3.25
N CYS A 357 -17.43 19.68 -2.83
CA CYS A 357 -16.74 20.30 -1.71
C CYS A 357 -15.36 20.77 -2.18
N GLY A 358 -14.77 21.72 -1.46
CA GLY A 358 -13.56 22.43 -1.86
C GLY A 358 -13.76 23.93 -1.87
N GLN A 359 -12.72 24.66 -2.27
CA GLN A 359 -12.74 26.11 -2.34
C GLN A 359 -13.92 26.61 -3.21
N GLY A 360 -14.75 27.48 -2.64
CA GLY A 360 -15.95 28.03 -3.30
C GLY A 360 -17.19 27.12 -3.29
N PHE A 361 -17.08 25.87 -2.80
CA PHE A 361 -18.19 24.92 -2.73
C PHE A 361 -18.52 24.46 -1.30
N GLY A 362 -17.61 24.67 -0.34
CA GLY A 362 -17.83 24.39 1.08
C GLY A 362 -17.17 23.08 1.55
N LYS A 363 -17.38 22.74 2.82
CA LYS A 363 -16.82 21.55 3.48
C LYS A 363 -17.78 20.37 3.33
N CYS A 364 -17.25 19.19 3.08
CA CYS A 364 -17.92 17.91 3.21
C CYS A 364 -18.29 17.64 4.70
N SER A 365 -19.26 16.75 4.95
CA SER A 365 -19.65 16.34 6.32
C SER A 365 -18.49 15.71 7.08
N ASP A 366 -18.56 15.63 8.42
CA ASP A 366 -17.40 15.25 9.25
C ASP A 366 -16.84 13.84 9.00
N ASP A 367 -17.62 12.93 8.40
CA ASP A 367 -17.15 11.59 7.99
C ASP A 367 -16.81 11.47 6.49
N ALA A 368 -16.92 12.57 5.73
CA ALA A 368 -16.73 12.59 4.28
C ALA A 368 -15.49 13.43 3.91
N CYS A 369 -14.68 12.92 3.00
CA CYS A 369 -13.52 13.66 2.54
C CYS A 369 -13.79 14.47 1.28
N CYS A 370 -13.05 15.57 1.18
CA CYS A 370 -12.95 16.36 -0.03
C CYS A 370 -11.62 16.05 -0.69
N SER A 371 -11.61 15.68 -1.96
CA SER A 371 -10.39 15.30 -2.65
C SER A 371 -10.45 15.69 -4.12
N THR A 372 -9.28 15.97 -4.70
CA THR A 372 -9.11 16.25 -6.14
C THR A 372 -8.95 14.97 -6.97
N ALA A 373 -8.67 13.85 -6.31
CA ALA A 373 -8.61 12.48 -6.85
C ALA A 373 -9.47 11.55 -5.98
N ALA A 374 -9.87 10.37 -6.46
CA ALA A 374 -10.92 9.53 -5.83
C ALA A 374 -10.62 8.90 -4.43
N HIS A 375 -9.68 9.42 -3.65
CA HIS A 375 -9.26 8.82 -2.37
C HIS A 375 -8.97 9.88 -1.30
N CYS A 376 -9.36 9.61 -0.05
CA CYS A 376 -9.20 10.47 1.13
C CYS A 376 -7.78 10.47 1.72
N ARG A 377 -6.79 10.31 0.84
CA ARG A 377 -5.39 10.16 1.19
C ARG A 377 -4.62 11.46 0.99
N SER A 378 -3.60 11.67 1.81
CA SER A 378 -2.66 12.77 1.63
C SER A 378 -1.72 12.48 0.46
N PRO A 379 -1.36 13.50 -0.35
CA PRO A 379 -1.71 14.91 -0.22
C PRO A 379 -3.03 15.32 -0.93
N ASP A 380 -3.67 14.40 -1.65
CA ASP A 380 -4.82 14.66 -2.54
C ASP A 380 -6.09 15.14 -1.81
N CYS A 381 -6.19 14.80 -0.52
CA CYS A 381 -7.28 15.19 0.35
C CYS A 381 -7.16 16.66 0.80
N GLN A 382 -8.21 17.44 0.56
CA GLN A 382 -8.28 18.85 0.92
C GLN A 382 -8.65 19.00 2.40
N ILE A 383 -7.63 19.21 3.24
CA ILE A 383 -7.73 19.19 4.71
C ILE A 383 -8.72 20.20 5.31
N ASP A 384 -9.02 21.28 4.61
CA ASP A 384 -9.99 22.31 5.02
C ASP A 384 -11.43 21.96 4.65
N TYR A 385 -11.60 21.02 3.72
CA TYR A 385 -12.88 20.78 3.07
C TYR A 385 -13.42 19.36 3.31
N GLY A 386 -12.74 18.48 4.06
CA GLY A 386 -13.27 17.18 4.46
C GLY A 386 -12.34 16.40 5.39
N HIS A 387 -12.74 15.19 5.80
CA HIS A 387 -11.97 14.33 6.72
C HIS A 387 -10.86 13.54 6.00
N CYS A 388 -9.61 13.79 6.35
CA CYS A 388 -8.43 13.23 5.67
C CYS A 388 -7.62 12.32 6.60
N ASP A 389 -6.87 11.37 6.03
CA ASP A 389 -5.83 10.65 6.78
C ASP A 389 -4.77 11.61 7.39
N ALA A 390 -4.57 12.78 6.78
CA ALA A 390 -3.78 13.89 7.32
C ALA A 390 -4.18 14.32 8.73
N HIS A 391 -5.45 14.12 9.11
CA HIS A 391 -5.99 14.50 10.43
C HIS A 391 -5.66 13.49 11.52
N MET A 392 -5.11 12.33 11.18
CA MET A 392 -4.58 11.41 12.16
C MET A 392 -3.38 12.05 12.86
N THR A 393 -3.49 12.21 14.17
CA THR A 393 -2.43 12.77 14.99
C THR A 393 -1.47 11.67 15.45
N PRO A 394 -0.16 11.92 15.47
CA PRO A 394 0.79 11.00 16.11
C PRO A 394 0.56 10.96 17.63
N ASP A 395 0.85 9.82 18.23
CA ASP A 395 0.72 9.64 19.68
C ASP A 395 1.86 10.35 20.43
N GLY A 396 1.65 10.64 21.72
CA GLY A 396 2.68 11.20 22.60
C GLY A 396 2.63 12.71 22.82
N PRO A 397 3.50 13.25 23.71
CA PRO A 397 3.45 14.64 24.12
C PRO A 397 3.82 15.60 22.97
N PRO A 398 3.21 16.79 22.93
CA PRO A 398 3.51 17.79 21.91
C PRO A 398 4.92 18.37 22.08
N THR A 399 5.60 18.63 20.96
CA THR A 399 6.95 19.24 20.93
C THR A 399 6.95 20.77 20.98
N SER A 400 5.77 21.39 21.15
CA SER A 400 5.61 22.84 21.16
C SER A 400 6.32 23.52 22.33
N GLY A 401 6.50 22.81 23.45
CA GLY A 401 7.20 23.27 24.65
C GLY A 401 8.71 23.02 24.65
N ILE A 402 9.25 22.29 23.67
CA ILE A 402 10.69 21.98 23.61
C ILE A 402 11.45 23.22 23.12
N PRO A 403 12.54 23.65 23.79
CA PRO A 403 13.35 24.80 23.38
C PRO A 403 13.89 24.67 21.94
N ARG A 404 13.91 25.79 21.21
CA ARG A 404 14.34 25.86 19.80
C ARG A 404 15.52 26.83 19.62
N PRO A 405 16.66 26.58 20.28
CA PRO A 405 17.84 27.41 20.05
C PRO A 405 18.29 27.27 18.59
N LYS A 406 18.78 28.38 18.04
CA LYS A 406 19.41 28.42 16.71
C LYS A 406 20.91 28.26 16.90
N ILE A 407 21.40 27.04 16.74
CA ILE A 407 22.79 26.66 17.01
C ILE A 407 23.53 26.50 15.67
N GLY A 408 24.84 26.74 15.67
CA GLY A 408 25.66 26.59 14.47
C GLY A 408 25.64 27.82 13.57
N LYS A 409 26.34 27.69 12.43
CA LYS A 409 26.52 28.78 11.45
C LYS A 409 25.57 28.68 10.27
N VAL A 410 24.91 27.53 10.10
CA VAL A 410 23.95 27.33 9.01
C VAL A 410 22.74 28.22 9.24
N GLN A 411 22.31 28.87 8.17
CA GLN A 411 21.20 29.80 8.24
C GLN A 411 19.87 29.08 8.53
N TYR A 412 19.14 29.56 9.52
CA TYR A 412 17.73 29.23 9.73
C TYR A 412 16.85 30.14 8.87
N GLY A 413 15.56 29.80 8.71
CA GLY A 413 14.58 30.72 8.10
C GLY A 413 14.70 32.15 8.69
N PRO A 414 14.44 33.21 7.89
CA PRO A 414 13.55 33.24 6.72
C PRO A 414 14.23 33.10 5.35
N LYS A 415 15.47 32.60 5.27
CA LYS A 415 16.09 32.29 3.98
C LYS A 415 16.21 30.79 3.77
N ALA A 416 16.02 30.35 2.53
CA ALA A 416 16.25 28.98 2.12
C ALA A 416 17.71 28.77 1.69
N VAL A 417 18.25 27.59 2.01
CA VAL A 417 19.57 27.14 1.60
C VAL A 417 19.42 26.29 0.33
N ARG A 418 20.16 26.65 -0.72
CA ARG A 418 20.06 26.00 -2.04
C ARG A 418 21.31 25.24 -2.47
N SER A 419 22.46 25.52 -1.85
CA SER A 419 23.75 24.96 -2.26
C SER A 419 24.63 24.70 -1.04
N CYS A 420 25.52 23.71 -1.18
CA CYS A 420 26.55 23.39 -0.20
C CYS A 420 27.54 24.53 0.03
N VAL A 421 28.27 24.46 1.15
CA VAL A 421 29.45 25.26 1.41
C VAL A 421 30.71 24.46 1.04
N GLY A 422 31.63 25.10 0.31
CA GLY A 422 32.86 24.44 -0.15
C GLY A 422 32.65 23.55 -1.38
N ALA A 423 33.73 23.29 -2.11
CA ALA A 423 33.72 22.46 -3.31
C ALA A 423 33.95 20.97 -2.98
N GLY A 424 33.62 20.09 -3.91
CA GLY A 424 33.97 18.67 -3.87
C GLY A 424 32.90 17.76 -3.33
N ASN A 425 31.76 18.31 -2.88
CA ASN A 425 30.68 17.55 -2.26
C ASN A 425 29.43 17.50 -3.14
N VAL A 426 28.77 16.35 -3.16
CA VAL A 426 27.42 16.16 -3.72
C VAL A 426 26.53 15.63 -2.60
N ALA A 427 25.60 16.46 -2.14
CA ALA A 427 24.56 16.03 -1.21
C ALA A 427 23.38 15.43 -1.97
N LEU A 428 23.31 14.10 -2.02
CA LEU A 428 22.14 13.41 -2.53
C LEU A 428 21.06 13.40 -1.45
N THR A 429 19.82 13.72 -1.82
CA THR A 429 18.70 13.80 -0.90
C THR A 429 17.48 13.09 -1.45
N PHE A 430 16.71 12.45 -0.57
CA PHE A 430 15.52 11.68 -0.92
C PHE A 430 14.30 12.15 -0.14
N ASP A 431 13.28 12.58 -0.85
CA ASP A 431 12.03 13.10 -0.27
C ASP A 431 10.92 12.03 -0.25
N ASP A 432 9.86 12.30 0.51
CA ASP A 432 8.60 11.55 0.64
C ASP A 432 8.63 10.22 1.40
N GLY A 433 9.79 9.60 1.54
CA GLY A 433 9.97 8.34 2.26
C GLY A 433 9.57 8.34 3.73
N PRO A 434 9.59 7.16 4.38
CA PRO A 434 9.93 5.85 3.79
C PRO A 434 8.78 5.23 2.99
N ASN A 435 9.10 4.26 2.11
CA ASN A 435 8.16 3.42 1.36
C ASN A 435 8.77 2.01 1.13
N LYS A 436 8.08 1.14 0.38
CA LYS A 436 8.47 -0.24 0.09
C LYS A 436 9.82 -0.41 -0.62
N TYR A 437 10.34 0.62 -1.29
CA TYR A 437 11.64 0.58 -2.00
C TYR A 437 12.81 1.06 -1.13
N THR A 438 12.52 1.80 -0.05
CA THR A 438 13.52 2.49 0.75
C THR A 438 14.51 1.52 1.42
N GLU A 439 14.09 0.30 1.77
CA GLU A 439 15.02 -0.71 2.32
C GLU A 439 16.11 -1.09 1.30
N ASP A 440 15.73 -1.28 0.04
CA ASP A 440 16.67 -1.63 -1.02
C ASP A 440 17.59 -0.44 -1.38
N LEU A 441 17.09 0.79 -1.22
CA LEU A 441 17.91 1.99 -1.32
C LEU A 441 19.00 2.02 -0.24
N LEU A 442 18.66 1.68 1.01
CA LEU A 442 19.65 1.62 2.09
C LEU A 442 20.69 0.54 1.83
N ASP A 443 20.29 -0.65 1.34
CA ASP A 443 21.22 -1.70 0.92
C ASP A 443 22.17 -1.23 -0.20
N LEU A 444 21.65 -0.47 -1.16
CA LEU A 444 22.45 0.12 -2.22
C LEU A 444 23.43 1.16 -1.68
N LEU A 445 23.00 2.04 -0.78
CA LEU A 445 23.87 3.06 -0.19
C LEU A 445 24.99 2.44 0.66
N ASP A 446 24.69 1.39 1.43
CA ASP A 446 25.68 0.62 2.19
C ASP A 446 26.74 0.00 1.26
N LYS A 447 26.34 -0.52 0.09
CA LYS A 447 27.27 -1.06 -0.92
C LYS A 447 28.27 -0.03 -1.44
N TYR A 448 27.88 1.25 -1.49
CA TYR A 448 28.74 2.34 -1.95
C TYR A 448 29.39 3.13 -0.81
N ASP A 449 29.14 2.76 0.45
CA ASP A 449 29.53 3.52 1.66
C ASP A 449 29.12 5.01 1.56
N ALA A 450 27.95 5.26 0.99
CA ALA A 450 27.46 6.61 0.74
C ALA A 450 26.50 7.06 1.85
N LYS A 451 26.68 8.28 2.37
CA LYS A 451 25.76 8.91 3.35
C LYS A 451 24.97 10.01 2.65
N VAL A 452 23.68 10.06 2.95
CA VAL A 452 22.68 10.91 2.24
C VAL A 452 21.69 11.47 3.25
N THR A 453 20.86 12.41 2.83
CA THR A 453 19.80 12.98 3.68
C THR A 453 18.42 12.54 3.23
N PHE A 454 17.62 11.99 4.14
CA PHE A 454 16.23 11.63 3.91
C PHE A 454 15.29 12.70 4.48
N PHE A 455 14.44 13.29 3.65
CA PHE A 455 13.39 14.21 4.06
C PHE A 455 12.08 13.44 4.24
N ILE A 456 11.76 13.14 5.50
CA ILE A 456 10.70 12.19 5.87
C ILE A 456 9.35 12.88 6.01
N THR A 457 8.34 12.31 5.35
CA THR A 457 6.92 12.65 5.59
C THR A 457 6.31 11.75 6.66
N GLY A 458 5.40 12.30 7.46
CA GLY A 458 4.79 11.60 8.60
C GLY A 458 3.64 10.65 8.26
N ASN A 459 2.63 11.12 7.53
CA ASN A 459 1.52 10.33 6.99
C ASN A 459 1.18 10.83 5.58
N ASN A 460 1.77 10.19 4.57
CA ASN A 460 1.67 10.58 3.16
C ASN A 460 1.46 9.35 2.28
N ASN A 461 0.85 9.51 1.10
CA ASN A 461 0.69 8.45 0.10
C ASN A 461 0.03 7.16 0.64
N ALA A 462 -0.90 7.31 1.61
CA ALA A 462 -1.58 6.21 2.28
C ALA A 462 -0.65 5.19 2.99
N LYS A 463 0.59 5.58 3.34
CA LYS A 463 1.50 4.72 4.11
C LYS A 463 1.13 4.58 5.59
N GLY A 464 0.24 5.46 6.08
CA GLY A 464 -0.10 5.60 7.48
C GLY A 464 0.97 6.40 8.26
N PRO A 465 0.73 6.72 9.54
CA PRO A 465 1.70 7.40 10.40
C PRO A 465 3.00 6.59 10.56
N ILE A 466 4.15 7.25 10.37
CA ILE A 466 5.48 6.63 10.45
C ILE A 466 5.83 6.02 11.81
N ASP A 467 5.20 6.47 12.89
CA ASP A 467 5.40 5.98 14.25
C ASP A 467 4.33 4.96 14.69
N THR A 468 3.46 4.52 13.78
CA THR A 468 2.45 3.48 14.06
C THR A 468 3.15 2.16 14.47
N PRO A 469 2.88 1.62 15.67
CA PRO A 469 3.47 0.36 16.10
C PRO A 469 3.21 -0.80 15.13
N GLY A 470 4.26 -1.55 14.78
CA GLY A 470 4.17 -2.70 13.89
C GLY A 470 4.19 -2.40 12.39
N MET A 471 4.23 -1.12 12.00
CA MET A 471 4.60 -0.71 10.64
C MET A 471 6.14 -0.74 10.48
N PRO A 472 6.67 -0.97 9.26
CA PRO A 472 8.11 -1.07 9.03
C PRO A 472 8.84 0.29 9.05
N TRP A 473 8.10 1.41 9.08
CA TRP A 473 8.63 2.76 8.92
C TRP A 473 9.57 3.17 10.05
N ALA A 474 9.19 2.94 11.30
CA ALA A 474 10.00 3.29 12.46
C ALA A 474 11.37 2.59 12.43
N SER A 475 11.40 1.27 12.23
CA SER A 475 12.64 0.50 12.14
C SER A 475 13.51 0.90 10.96
N MET A 476 12.90 1.34 9.85
CA MET A 476 13.62 1.79 8.66
C MET A 476 14.26 3.16 8.88
N ILE A 477 13.55 4.10 9.54
CA ILE A 477 14.09 5.40 9.95
C ILE A 477 15.20 5.22 11.00
N GLU A 478 15.05 4.28 11.93
CA GLU A 478 16.12 3.91 12.87
C GLU A 478 17.35 3.37 12.13
N ARG A 479 17.16 2.50 11.11
CA ARG A 479 18.26 2.01 10.27
C ARG A 479 18.95 3.15 9.53
N MET A 480 18.19 4.07 8.93
CA MET A 480 18.76 5.25 8.25
C MET A 480 19.69 6.02 9.21
N TYR A 481 19.18 6.34 10.41
CA TYR A 481 19.93 7.06 11.43
C TYR A 481 21.18 6.29 11.90
N GLN A 482 21.04 5.00 12.22
CA GLN A 482 22.14 4.15 12.69
C GLN A 482 23.21 3.91 11.63
N SER A 483 22.84 3.96 10.35
CA SER A 483 23.77 3.80 9.23
C SER A 483 24.48 5.12 8.89
N GLY A 484 24.26 6.19 9.66
CA GLY A 484 24.93 7.49 9.50
C GLY A 484 24.29 8.40 8.44
N HIS A 485 23.07 8.09 8.00
CA HIS A 485 22.31 9.01 7.14
C HIS A 485 21.70 10.13 7.99
N GLN A 486 21.52 11.30 7.38
CA GLN A 486 20.83 12.40 8.03
C GLN A 486 19.32 12.26 7.80
N ILE A 487 18.54 12.39 8.88
CA ILE A 487 17.07 12.48 8.81
C ILE A 487 16.68 13.95 8.91
N ALA A 488 15.79 14.38 8.03
CA ALA A 488 15.23 15.72 7.97
C ALA A 488 13.70 15.66 7.84
N SER A 489 13.02 16.75 8.15
CA SER A 489 11.55 16.81 8.12
C SER A 489 11.03 17.22 6.73
N HIS A 490 9.98 16.54 6.25
CA HIS A 490 9.25 16.89 5.04
C HIS A 490 7.75 17.11 5.29
N THR A 491 7.41 17.60 6.50
CA THR A 491 6.03 17.81 6.99
C THR A 491 5.26 16.53 7.30
N TRP A 492 4.13 16.66 7.98
CA TRP A 492 3.27 15.52 8.29
C TRP A 492 2.64 14.91 7.04
N SER A 493 1.88 15.69 6.28
CA SER A 493 0.99 15.20 5.21
C SER A 493 1.30 15.77 3.83
N HIS A 494 2.53 16.23 3.61
CA HIS A 494 3.03 16.72 2.33
C HIS A 494 2.18 17.89 1.76
N GLN A 495 1.77 18.82 2.63
CA GLN A 495 0.98 19.99 2.25
C GLN A 495 1.85 21.11 1.69
N ASP A 496 1.32 21.84 0.70
CA ASP A 496 1.96 23.03 0.15
C ASP A 496 1.94 24.16 1.20
N LEU A 497 3.10 24.43 1.81
CA LEU A 497 3.19 25.34 2.94
C LEU A 497 2.88 26.79 2.56
N SER A 498 3.01 27.19 1.29
CA SER A 498 2.63 28.55 0.86
C SER A 498 1.11 28.72 0.72
N LYS A 499 0.35 27.63 0.61
CA LYS A 499 -1.10 27.65 0.38
C LYS A 499 -1.94 27.47 1.64
N ILE A 500 -1.33 27.02 2.74
CA ILE A 500 -2.00 26.78 4.02
C ILE A 500 -1.71 27.92 5.02
N THR A 501 -2.54 28.01 6.06
CA THR A 501 -2.41 29.05 7.11
C THR A 501 -1.18 28.83 8.00
N PRO A 502 -0.69 29.87 8.71
CA PRO A 502 0.41 29.72 9.67
C PRO A 502 0.16 28.64 10.74
N GLU A 503 -1.07 28.52 11.24
CA GLU A 503 -1.45 27.49 12.21
C GLU A 503 -1.36 26.09 11.60
N GLN A 504 -1.82 25.90 10.36
CA GLN A 504 -1.71 24.64 9.65
C GLN A 504 -0.23 24.29 9.37
N ARG A 505 0.61 25.24 8.93
CA ARG A 505 2.06 25.03 8.80
C ARG A 505 2.66 24.55 10.10
N ARG A 506 2.32 25.22 11.21
CA ARG A 506 2.81 24.85 12.53
C ARG A 506 2.43 23.42 12.88
N ILE A 507 1.16 23.03 12.69
CA ILE A 507 0.69 21.67 12.95
C ILE A 507 1.42 20.63 12.09
N GLN A 508 1.58 20.89 10.79
CA GLN A 508 2.30 20.00 9.86
C GLN A 508 3.73 19.72 10.31
N ILE A 509 4.40 20.70 10.90
CA ILE A 509 5.75 20.53 11.45
C ILE A 509 5.70 19.79 12.79
N LEU A 510 4.88 20.25 13.74
CA LEU A 510 4.84 19.70 15.08
C LEU A 510 4.41 18.22 15.11
N TRP A 511 3.47 17.79 14.28
CA TRP A 511 3.11 16.38 14.21
C TRP A 511 4.26 15.52 13.65
N ASN A 512 4.95 15.98 12.60
CA ASN A 512 6.11 15.24 12.11
C ASN A 512 7.23 15.17 13.16
N GLU A 513 7.42 16.22 13.95
CA GLU A 513 8.36 16.23 15.08
C GLU A 513 7.99 15.20 16.15
N VAL A 514 6.71 15.11 16.53
CA VAL A 514 6.26 14.14 17.54
C VAL A 514 6.56 12.72 17.08
N ALA A 515 6.22 12.38 15.83
CA ALA A 515 6.46 11.04 15.29
C ALA A 515 7.96 10.72 15.16
N LEU A 516 8.77 11.65 14.63
CA LEU A 516 10.23 11.44 14.55
C LEU A 516 10.86 11.35 15.94
N ARG A 517 10.38 12.10 16.92
CA ARG A 517 10.81 12.02 18.33
C ARG A 517 10.45 10.69 18.97
N ASN A 518 9.28 10.13 18.67
CA ASN A 518 8.88 8.81 19.14
C ASN A 518 9.81 7.71 18.63
N ILE A 519 10.40 7.89 17.44
CA ILE A 519 11.31 6.93 16.80
C ILE A 519 12.77 7.16 17.26
N LEU A 520 13.25 8.40 17.20
CA LEU A 520 14.67 8.72 17.35
C LEU A 520 15.07 9.23 18.74
N GLY A 521 14.09 9.56 19.60
CA GLY A 521 14.30 10.28 20.86
C GLY A 521 14.50 11.79 20.68
N GLY A 522 14.44 12.29 19.45
CA GLY A 522 14.61 13.69 19.08
C GLY A 522 14.06 13.94 17.68
N PHE A 523 14.07 15.20 17.24
CA PHE A 523 13.53 15.59 15.93
C PHE A 523 14.50 16.52 15.20
N PRO A 524 14.50 16.54 13.86
CA PRO A 524 15.52 17.24 13.09
C PRO A 524 15.40 18.77 13.18
N THR A 525 16.49 19.46 12.88
CA THR A 525 16.56 20.92 12.67
C THR A 525 16.52 21.29 11.19
N TYR A 526 16.60 20.30 10.30
CA TYR A 526 16.55 20.45 8.85
C TYR A 526 15.16 20.09 8.32
N MET A 527 14.63 20.89 7.40
CA MET A 527 13.41 20.55 6.69
C MET A 527 13.42 21.06 5.25
N ARG A 528 12.70 20.36 4.38
CA ARG A 528 12.40 20.82 3.03
C ARG A 528 10.89 20.98 2.88
N PRO A 529 10.40 22.10 2.36
CA PRO A 529 8.97 22.26 2.13
C PRO A 529 8.51 21.41 0.94
N PRO A 530 7.39 20.67 1.05
CA PRO A 530 6.73 20.00 -0.07
C PRO A 530 6.56 20.91 -1.28
N TYR A 531 6.72 20.33 -2.48
CA TYR A 531 6.69 21.05 -3.77
C TYR A 531 7.72 22.19 -3.88
N SER A 532 8.71 22.25 -2.99
CA SER A 532 9.61 23.41 -2.82
C SER A 532 8.87 24.73 -2.59
N SER A 533 7.62 24.66 -2.11
CA SER A 533 6.72 25.79 -1.98
C SER A 533 6.73 26.33 -0.54
N CYS A 534 7.57 27.32 -0.31
CA CYS A 534 7.60 28.10 0.93
C CYS A 534 8.21 29.47 0.62
N THR A 535 7.34 30.45 0.36
CA THR A 535 7.78 31.78 -0.09
C THR A 535 7.86 32.79 1.06
N GLU A 536 8.51 33.92 0.82
CA GLU A 536 8.53 35.03 1.78
C GLU A 536 7.16 35.71 1.85
N GLU A 537 6.47 35.85 0.70
CA GLU A 537 5.16 36.50 0.59
C GLU A 537 4.06 35.77 1.38
N SER A 538 4.12 34.44 1.41
CA SER A 538 3.19 33.63 2.20
C SER A 538 3.47 33.71 3.71
N GLY A 539 4.62 34.26 4.12
CA GLY A 539 5.14 34.21 5.49
C GLY A 539 5.76 32.86 5.87
N CYS A 540 5.73 31.87 4.98
CA CYS A 540 6.14 30.50 5.29
C CYS A 540 7.59 30.41 5.79
N LEU A 541 8.54 31.06 5.10
CA LEU A 541 9.96 31.00 5.48
C LEU A 541 10.19 31.54 6.90
N LYS A 542 9.44 32.58 7.29
CA LYS A 542 9.49 33.17 8.63
C LYS A 542 8.90 32.22 9.67
N ASP A 543 7.75 31.61 9.40
CA ASP A 543 7.09 30.68 10.31
C ASP A 543 7.98 29.45 10.60
N ILE A 544 8.54 28.86 9.54
CA ILE A 544 9.44 27.72 9.65
C ILE A 544 10.76 28.10 10.33
N GLY A 545 11.27 29.31 10.07
CA GLY A 545 12.43 29.87 10.77
C GLY A 545 12.17 30.16 12.26
N ASN A 546 10.93 30.52 12.64
CA ASN A 546 10.52 30.70 14.03
C ASN A 546 10.38 29.36 14.77
N LEU A 547 10.02 28.29 14.05
CA LEU A 547 10.10 26.91 14.54
C LEU A 547 11.54 26.37 14.58
N GLY A 548 12.50 27.19 14.16
CA GLY A 548 13.93 26.91 14.23
C GLY A 548 14.41 25.94 13.15
N TYR A 549 13.84 25.95 11.95
CA TYR A 549 14.33 25.05 10.90
C TYR A 549 15.29 25.73 9.93
N HIS A 550 16.29 24.98 9.50
CA HIS A 550 17.01 25.21 8.24
C HIS A 550 16.08 24.79 7.11
N VAL A 551 15.70 25.75 6.25
CA VAL A 551 14.85 25.47 5.08
C VAL A 551 15.75 25.09 3.92
N ILE A 552 15.73 23.83 3.53
CA ILE A 552 16.60 23.27 2.48
C ILE A 552 15.83 23.13 1.18
N LEU A 553 16.43 23.60 0.09
CA LEU A 553 15.98 23.36 -1.28
C LEU A 553 17.08 22.57 -2.00
N TYR A 554 17.38 22.91 -3.25
CA TYR A 554 18.36 22.21 -4.07
C TYR A 554 18.85 23.11 -5.21
N ASP A 555 19.96 22.70 -5.84
CA ASP A 555 20.47 23.27 -7.09
C ASP A 555 20.31 22.33 -8.29
N ILE A 556 20.08 21.03 -8.07
CA ILE A 556 19.70 20.06 -9.11
C ILE A 556 18.38 19.38 -8.72
N ASP A 557 17.35 19.59 -9.54
CA ASP A 557 16.16 18.73 -9.60
C ASP A 557 16.39 17.62 -10.63
N THR A 558 16.25 16.37 -10.23
CA THR A 558 16.40 15.23 -11.15
C THR A 558 15.14 14.99 -11.99
N GLU A 559 14.01 15.61 -11.65
CA GLU A 559 12.68 15.36 -12.23
C GLU A 559 12.32 13.87 -12.27
N ASP A 560 12.82 13.09 -11.32
CA ASP A 560 12.62 11.64 -11.24
C ASP A 560 11.15 11.25 -11.10
N TYR A 561 10.36 12.06 -10.39
CA TYR A 561 8.92 11.93 -10.28
C TYR A 561 8.16 12.03 -11.62
N ARG A 562 8.77 12.59 -12.68
CA ARG A 562 8.21 12.62 -14.05
C ARG A 562 8.67 11.45 -14.91
N HIS A 563 9.71 10.74 -14.48
CA HIS A 563 10.41 9.73 -15.26
C HIS A 563 10.41 8.34 -14.60
N ASP A 564 9.42 8.05 -13.74
CA ASP A 564 9.30 6.78 -12.99
C ASP A 564 8.75 5.61 -13.85
N SER A 565 9.35 5.38 -15.02
CA SER A 565 9.17 4.17 -15.82
C SER A 565 10.50 3.71 -16.42
N PRO A 566 10.67 2.41 -16.72
CA PRO A 566 11.94 1.89 -17.24
C PRO A 566 12.44 2.60 -18.51
N ASN A 567 11.52 3.07 -19.36
CA ASN A 567 11.86 3.77 -20.60
C ASN A 567 12.11 5.28 -20.41
N ALA A 568 11.61 5.87 -19.33
CA ALA A 568 11.70 7.32 -19.10
C ALA A 568 12.88 7.72 -18.22
N ILE A 569 13.34 6.85 -17.31
CA ILE A 569 14.33 7.19 -16.27
C ILE A 569 15.67 7.72 -16.81
N GLN A 570 15.98 7.46 -18.09
CA GLN A 570 17.14 8.04 -18.75
C GLN A 570 17.11 9.57 -18.73
N GLY A 571 15.92 10.20 -18.83
CA GLY A 571 15.79 11.65 -18.74
C GLY A 571 16.35 12.23 -17.44
N SER A 572 16.08 11.59 -16.30
CA SER A 572 16.62 12.01 -15.00
C SER A 572 18.13 11.78 -14.87
N LYS A 573 18.65 10.70 -15.46
CA LYS A 573 20.11 10.45 -15.54
C LYS A 573 20.79 11.55 -16.36
N ASP A 574 20.21 11.93 -17.50
CA ASP A 574 20.74 12.98 -18.37
C ASP A 574 20.70 14.36 -17.69
N ILE A 575 19.63 14.66 -16.94
CA ILE A 575 19.52 15.90 -16.16
C ILE A 575 20.64 15.97 -15.11
N PHE A 576 20.86 14.89 -14.35
CA PHE A 576 21.93 14.82 -13.35
C PHE A 576 23.31 15.01 -14.01
N ASP A 577 23.61 14.23 -15.04
CA ASP A 577 24.90 14.26 -15.74
C ASP A 577 25.19 15.64 -16.35
N LYS A 578 24.18 16.25 -16.99
CA LYS A 578 24.29 17.59 -17.58
C LYS A 578 24.56 18.66 -16.55
N ASN A 579 23.99 18.57 -15.36
CA ASN A 579 24.25 19.55 -14.30
C ASN A 579 25.63 19.36 -13.68
N LEU A 580 26.03 18.12 -13.35
CA LEU A 580 27.36 17.83 -12.81
C LEU A 580 28.46 18.28 -13.77
N ALA A 581 28.27 18.12 -15.08
CA ALA A 581 29.23 18.55 -16.10
C ALA A 581 29.46 20.07 -16.17
N ARG A 582 28.66 20.90 -15.48
CA ARG A 582 28.84 22.36 -15.43
C ARG A 582 29.92 22.81 -14.46
N GLY A 583 30.47 21.92 -13.64
CA GLY A 583 31.53 22.22 -12.69
C GLY A 583 32.46 21.04 -12.50
N LYS A 584 33.51 21.22 -11.71
CA LYS A 584 34.41 20.14 -11.29
C LYS A 584 34.35 20.00 -9.78
N ALA A 585 34.78 18.85 -9.27
CA ALA A 585 34.86 18.66 -7.82
C ALA A 585 35.80 19.67 -7.14
N SER A 586 36.80 20.22 -7.84
CA SER A 586 37.74 21.20 -7.28
C SER A 586 37.13 22.57 -6.98
N ASP A 587 36.03 22.94 -7.64
CA ASP A 587 35.47 24.31 -7.60
C ASP A 587 33.97 24.36 -7.30
N LYS A 588 33.27 23.23 -7.42
CA LYS A 588 31.81 23.16 -7.31
C LYS A 588 31.37 22.09 -6.33
N SER A 589 30.14 22.24 -5.88
CA SER A 589 29.38 21.31 -5.05
C SER A 589 27.93 21.34 -5.49
N TRP A 590 27.18 20.30 -5.11
CA TRP A 590 25.81 20.12 -5.56
C TRP A 590 24.92 19.63 -4.42
N LEU A 591 23.67 20.09 -4.42
CA LEU A 591 22.60 19.64 -3.53
C LEU A 591 21.44 19.15 -4.42
N VAL A 592 21.21 17.84 -4.39
CA VAL A 592 20.41 17.13 -5.39
C VAL A 592 19.16 16.57 -4.75
N ILE A 593 18.00 16.80 -5.36
CA ILE A 593 16.73 16.18 -4.97
C ILE A 593 16.39 14.98 -5.85
N ALA A 594 15.94 13.91 -5.20
CA ALA A 594 15.25 12.77 -5.77
C ALA A 594 14.23 12.26 -4.74
N HIS A 595 13.46 11.20 -5.05
CA HIS A 595 12.44 10.66 -4.15
C HIS A 595 12.57 9.14 -4.03
N ASP A 596 12.67 8.61 -2.81
CA ASP A 596 12.82 7.16 -2.56
C ASP A 596 11.49 6.39 -2.66
N VAL A 597 10.39 7.08 -2.94
CA VAL A 597 9.08 6.49 -3.20
C VAL A 597 8.91 5.99 -4.64
N HIS A 598 9.85 6.33 -5.53
CA HIS A 598 9.85 5.95 -6.94
C HIS A 598 10.75 4.73 -7.20
N GLU A 599 10.20 3.76 -7.94
CA GLU A 599 10.89 2.49 -8.22
C GLU A 599 12.17 2.73 -9.01
N GLN A 600 12.06 3.55 -10.06
CA GLN A 600 13.18 3.83 -10.94
C GLN A 600 14.24 4.71 -10.28
N THR A 601 13.86 5.54 -9.32
CA THR A 601 14.83 6.31 -8.53
C THR A 601 15.74 5.39 -7.73
N VAL A 602 15.15 4.43 -7.02
CA VAL A 602 15.89 3.50 -6.16
C VAL A 602 16.74 2.53 -6.99
N TYR A 603 16.15 1.83 -7.95
CA TYR A 603 16.85 0.74 -8.65
C TYR A 603 17.70 1.19 -9.85
N ASN A 604 17.47 2.39 -10.40
CA ASN A 604 18.15 2.84 -11.62
C ASN A 604 18.91 4.16 -11.46
N LEU A 605 18.26 5.22 -10.98
CA LEU A 605 18.87 6.56 -10.93
C LEU A 605 19.95 6.65 -9.86
N THR A 606 19.69 6.12 -8.66
CA THR A 606 20.61 6.26 -7.52
C THR A 606 21.98 5.65 -7.81
N GLU A 607 22.03 4.42 -8.33
CA GLU A 607 23.33 3.79 -8.64
C GLU A 607 24.08 4.58 -9.73
N HIS A 608 23.35 5.13 -10.71
CA HIS A 608 23.94 6.01 -11.73
C HIS A 608 24.54 7.28 -11.11
N MET A 609 23.80 7.96 -10.23
CA MET A 609 24.28 9.17 -9.55
C MET A 609 25.54 8.90 -8.71
N LEU A 610 25.56 7.80 -7.94
CA LEU A 610 26.71 7.41 -7.13
C LEU A 610 27.96 7.14 -8.00
N LYS A 611 27.80 6.35 -9.08
CA LYS A 611 28.88 6.06 -10.02
C LYS A 611 29.41 7.33 -10.69
N LYS A 612 28.51 8.21 -11.13
CA LYS A 612 28.86 9.45 -11.82
C LYS A 612 29.56 10.43 -10.88
N ALA A 613 29.05 10.64 -9.66
CA ALA A 613 29.68 11.50 -8.66
C ALA A 613 31.10 11.03 -8.34
N SER A 614 31.27 9.74 -8.08
CA SER A 614 32.59 9.13 -7.83
C SER A 614 33.54 9.29 -9.02
N LYS A 615 33.07 9.03 -10.24
CA LYS A 615 33.85 9.18 -11.48
C LYS A 615 34.33 10.62 -11.70
N ASP A 616 33.50 11.60 -11.35
CA ASP A 616 33.82 13.02 -11.53
C ASP A 616 34.57 13.62 -10.32
N GLY A 617 34.92 12.79 -9.33
CA GLY A 617 35.76 13.15 -8.18
C GLY A 617 35.02 13.82 -7.02
N TYR A 618 33.70 13.73 -6.99
CA TYR A 618 32.88 14.26 -5.90
C TYR A 618 32.72 13.25 -4.76
N ASN A 619 32.67 13.76 -3.53
CA ASN A 619 32.29 12.99 -2.34
C ASN A 619 30.77 13.07 -2.13
N VAL A 620 30.12 11.92 -1.94
CA VAL A 620 28.70 11.88 -1.59
C VAL A 620 28.56 12.02 -0.09
N VAL A 621 27.86 13.06 0.35
CA VAL A 621 27.75 13.46 1.76
C VAL A 621 26.31 13.81 2.13
N THR A 622 26.03 13.88 3.42
CA THR A 622 24.76 14.44 3.93
C THR A 622 24.67 15.95 3.70
N VAL A 623 23.47 16.53 3.74
CA VAL A 623 23.26 17.99 3.66
C VAL A 623 23.96 18.72 4.80
N GLY A 624 23.94 18.18 6.02
CA GLY A 624 24.64 18.77 7.16
C GLY A 624 26.15 18.89 6.92
N GLU A 625 26.80 17.82 6.45
CA GLU A 625 28.23 17.85 6.07
C GLU A 625 28.49 18.79 4.89
N CYS A 626 27.61 18.76 3.87
CA CYS A 626 27.62 19.67 2.73
C CYS A 626 27.53 21.14 3.16
N LEU A 627 26.92 21.45 4.32
CA LEU A 627 26.82 22.79 4.87
C LEU A 627 27.84 23.08 5.98
N GLY A 628 28.74 22.13 6.27
CA GLY A 628 29.75 22.26 7.31
C GLY A 628 29.15 22.37 8.72
N ASP A 629 27.96 21.79 8.93
CA ASP A 629 27.30 21.77 10.23
C ASP A 629 27.61 20.47 10.98
N PRO A 630 28.16 20.55 12.21
CA PRO A 630 28.38 19.38 13.04
C PRO A 630 27.10 18.56 13.27
N GLU A 631 27.22 17.24 13.33
CA GLU A 631 26.09 16.30 13.46
C GLU A 631 25.23 16.58 14.71
N GLU A 632 25.84 17.09 15.77
CA GLU A 632 25.14 17.43 17.02
C GLU A 632 24.09 18.54 16.83
N ASN A 633 24.22 19.35 15.78
CA ASN A 633 23.27 20.41 15.47
C ASN A 633 22.10 19.94 14.59
N TRP A 634 22.17 18.72 14.02
CA TRP A 634 21.16 18.22 13.09
C TRP A 634 19.85 17.85 13.77
N TYR A 635 19.88 17.59 15.08
CA TYR A 635 18.74 17.12 15.85
C TYR A 635 18.56 17.90 17.15
N ARG A 636 17.30 18.07 17.55
CA ARG A 636 16.91 18.46 18.91
C ARG A 636 16.55 17.20 19.68
N MET A 637 17.45 16.78 20.56
CA MET A 637 17.18 15.65 21.44
C MET A 637 16.19 16.07 22.55
N ASP A 638 15.15 15.26 22.74
CA ASP A 638 14.22 15.46 23.84
C ASP A 638 14.78 14.76 25.08
N GLU A 639 15.34 15.56 25.99
CA GLU A 639 15.97 15.07 27.22
C GLU A 639 14.98 14.43 28.20
N SER A 640 13.69 14.69 28.04
CA SER A 640 12.61 14.07 28.82
C SER A 640 12.10 12.76 28.21
N SER A 641 12.51 12.42 26.99
CA SER A 641 12.10 11.18 26.32
C SER A 641 12.73 9.97 27.00
N GLU A 642 11.92 8.93 27.26
CA GLU A 642 12.39 7.64 27.81
C GLU A 642 13.55 7.06 26.97
N LEU A 643 13.54 7.24 25.65
CA LEU A 643 14.61 6.80 24.76
C LEU A 643 15.93 7.55 25.01
N THR A 644 15.85 8.86 25.26
CA THR A 644 17.01 9.70 25.59
C THR A 644 17.53 9.38 26.99
N ILE A 645 16.64 9.11 27.95
CA ILE A 645 16.98 8.68 29.31
C ILE A 645 17.65 7.29 29.26
N LEU A 646 17.15 6.35 28.44
CA LEU A 646 17.79 5.04 28.20
C LEU A 646 19.16 5.18 27.52
N ARG A 647 19.36 6.18 26.65
CA ARG A 647 20.65 6.52 26.05
C ARG A 647 21.62 7.17 27.06
N LYS A 648 21.14 8.06 27.95
CA LYS A 648 21.95 8.75 28.98
C LYS A 648 22.30 7.90 30.19
N THR A 649 21.45 6.94 30.56
CA THR A 649 21.70 6.00 31.67
C THR A 649 22.69 4.88 31.32
N LYS A 650 23.20 4.86 30.07
CA LYS A 650 24.47 4.22 29.73
C LYS A 650 25.61 5.23 29.95
N PRO A 651 26.44 5.09 31.00
CA PRO A 651 27.77 5.65 30.91
C PRO A 651 28.48 4.97 29.74
N LEU A 652 29.29 5.73 29.00
CA LEU A 652 30.34 5.18 28.15
C LEU A 652 31.33 4.45 29.08
N ALA A 653 31.00 3.22 29.47
CA ALA A 653 31.83 2.41 30.35
C ALA A 653 33.08 1.99 29.57
N THR A 654 34.17 2.73 29.77
CA THR A 654 35.52 2.35 29.39
C THR A 654 35.94 1.11 30.19
N ALA A 655 35.72 -0.08 29.61
CA ALA A 655 36.25 -1.35 30.13
C ALA A 655 37.11 -2.07 29.07
N LYS A 656 38.42 -1.79 29.13
CA LYS A 656 39.60 -2.67 28.99
C LYS A 656 39.71 -3.73 27.86
N HIS A 657 38.99 -3.65 26.75
CA HIS A 657 39.28 -4.50 25.59
C HIS A 657 40.23 -3.78 24.63
N ALA A 658 41.34 -4.43 24.24
CA ALA A 658 42.28 -3.89 23.26
C ALA A 658 41.65 -3.95 21.86
N ILE A 659 41.71 -2.87 21.09
CA ILE A 659 41.17 -2.83 19.72
C ILE A 659 42.02 -3.72 18.81
N SER A 660 41.36 -4.61 18.07
CA SER A 660 42.01 -5.51 17.12
C SER A 660 42.77 -4.74 16.04
N ARG A 661 44.08 -5.00 15.91
CA ARG A 661 44.97 -4.39 14.90
C ARG A 661 45.31 -5.33 13.75
N ASP A 662 45.06 -6.62 13.92
CA ASP A 662 45.39 -7.70 12.99
C ASP A 662 44.13 -8.43 12.47
N GLY A 663 42.94 -7.97 12.87
CA GLY A 663 41.65 -8.53 12.45
C GLY A 663 41.18 -9.72 13.29
N ARG A 664 41.90 -10.09 14.37
CA ARG A 664 41.50 -11.14 15.31
C ARG A 664 40.77 -10.58 16.51
N CYS A 665 39.82 -11.33 17.05
CA CYS A 665 39.00 -10.92 18.18
C CYS A 665 38.62 -12.10 19.08
N GLY A 666 38.16 -11.78 20.30
CA GLY A 666 37.85 -12.75 21.35
C GLY A 666 38.72 -12.55 22.59
N GLY A 667 38.20 -12.96 23.76
CA GLY A 667 38.85 -12.68 25.04
C GLY A 667 38.90 -11.18 25.33
N ASN A 668 40.09 -10.63 25.59
CA ASN A 668 40.29 -9.20 25.90
C ASN A 668 40.47 -8.30 24.65
N VAL A 669 40.12 -8.77 23.45
CA VAL A 669 40.31 -8.03 22.18
C VAL A 669 38.98 -7.81 21.45
N THR A 670 38.64 -6.55 21.18
CA THR A 670 37.38 -6.11 20.56
C THR A 670 37.56 -5.69 19.10
N CYS A 671 36.51 -5.88 18.30
CA CYS A 671 36.40 -5.38 16.94
C CYS A 671 35.85 -3.95 16.88
N LEU A 672 35.25 -3.47 17.96
CA LEU A 672 34.67 -2.13 18.02
C LEU A 672 35.80 -1.08 17.89
N GLY A 673 35.77 -0.30 16.79
CA GLY A 673 36.82 0.66 16.44
C GLY A 673 37.98 0.09 15.62
N SER A 674 37.91 -1.18 15.17
CA SER A 674 38.90 -1.78 14.26
C SER A 674 38.57 -1.52 12.79
N LYS A 675 39.59 -1.37 11.94
CA LYS A 675 39.44 -1.21 10.48
C LYS A 675 38.90 -2.47 9.75
N PHE A 676 38.83 -3.60 10.45
CA PHE A 676 38.39 -4.87 9.89
C PHE A 676 36.89 -5.13 10.09
N GLY A 677 36.20 -4.25 10.83
CA GLY A 677 34.77 -4.32 11.08
C GLY A 677 34.42 -4.34 12.57
N THR A 678 33.15 -4.17 12.89
CA THR A 678 32.68 -3.90 14.26
C THR A 678 32.29 -5.13 15.07
N CYS A 679 32.07 -6.28 14.42
CA CYS A 679 31.58 -7.49 15.09
C CYS A 679 32.65 -8.58 15.14
N CYS A 680 32.74 -9.26 16.29
CA CYS A 680 33.57 -10.45 16.43
C CYS A 680 32.82 -11.71 16.02
N GLY A 681 33.15 -12.26 14.84
CA GLY A 681 32.53 -13.48 14.33
C GLY A 681 32.91 -14.74 15.12
N LYS A 682 32.14 -15.81 14.95
CA LYS A 682 32.32 -17.11 15.64
C LYS A 682 33.75 -17.67 15.56
N ASN A 683 34.45 -17.38 14.47
CA ASN A 683 35.80 -17.86 14.20
C ASN A 683 36.92 -16.97 14.80
N GLY A 684 36.58 -15.95 15.59
CA GLY A 684 37.55 -15.05 16.23
C GLY A 684 38.15 -14.03 15.28
N TYR A 685 37.39 -13.59 14.27
CA TYR A 685 37.80 -12.56 13.32
C TYR A 685 36.79 -11.41 13.26
N CYS A 686 37.30 -10.20 13.08
CA CYS A 686 36.50 -9.00 12.90
C CYS A 686 35.89 -8.93 11.51
N GLY A 687 34.64 -8.49 11.43
CA GLY A 687 33.94 -8.23 10.19
C GLY A 687 32.64 -7.46 10.40
N THR A 688 32.11 -6.87 9.33
CA THR A 688 30.82 -6.15 9.31
C THR A 688 29.69 -6.94 8.63
N SER A 689 30.02 -8.04 7.95
CA SER A 689 29.01 -8.84 7.25
C SER A 689 28.11 -9.62 8.22
N PRO A 690 26.92 -10.08 7.79
CA PRO A 690 26.06 -10.96 8.58
C PRO A 690 26.73 -12.26 9.06
N LYS A 691 27.79 -12.75 8.39
CA LYS A 691 28.58 -13.91 8.85
C LYS A 691 29.42 -13.62 10.12
N HIS A 692 29.70 -12.35 10.38
CA HIS A 692 30.49 -11.86 11.52
C HIS A 692 29.58 -11.25 12.59
N CYS A 693 28.54 -10.52 12.19
CA CYS A 693 27.55 -9.89 13.08
C CYS A 693 26.29 -10.74 13.36
N GLY A 694 26.24 -11.97 12.83
CA GLY A 694 25.08 -12.87 12.94
C GLY A 694 25.32 -14.03 13.92
N TYR A 695 24.76 -15.20 13.61
CA TYR A 695 24.74 -16.35 14.52
C TYR A 695 26.16 -16.81 14.92
N GLY A 696 26.47 -16.68 16.22
CA GLY A 696 27.78 -17.03 16.79
C GLY A 696 28.73 -15.84 17.02
N CYS A 697 28.26 -14.60 16.85
CA CYS A 697 28.90 -13.37 17.33
C CYS A 697 29.32 -13.52 18.81
N GLN A 698 30.59 -13.30 19.14
CA GLN A 698 31.12 -13.52 20.49
C GLN A 698 30.72 -12.37 21.42
N PRO A 699 29.81 -12.56 22.40
CA PRO A 699 29.31 -11.47 23.24
C PRO A 699 30.37 -10.96 24.22
N ASN A 700 31.27 -11.85 24.66
CA ASN A 700 32.24 -11.58 25.72
C ASN A 700 33.44 -10.72 25.27
N ALA A 701 33.54 -10.39 23.97
CA ALA A 701 34.49 -9.40 23.46
C ALA A 701 33.89 -7.99 23.40
N ASP A 702 32.55 -7.87 23.50
CA ASP A 702 31.82 -6.64 23.17
C ASP A 702 30.77 -6.20 24.22
N MET A 703 30.54 -6.91 25.36
CA MET A 703 29.74 -6.38 26.49
C MET A 703 29.84 -7.19 27.81
N ASP A 704 29.94 -6.49 28.96
CA ASP A 704 29.99 -7.05 30.33
C ASP A 704 28.58 -7.27 30.92
N LEU A 705 28.32 -8.43 31.54
CA LEU A 705 26.98 -8.97 31.83
C LEU A 705 26.75 -9.24 33.31
N LYS A 706 26.14 -8.29 34.06
CA LYS A 706 25.52 -8.59 35.37
C LYS A 706 24.25 -7.81 35.78
N SER A 707 23.63 -6.97 34.94
CA SER A 707 22.45 -6.17 35.39
C SER A 707 21.28 -6.01 34.41
N VAL A 708 21.11 -6.90 33.42
CA VAL A 708 19.97 -6.85 32.47
C VAL A 708 19.04 -8.06 32.69
N PRO A 709 17.71 -7.88 32.80
CA PRO A 709 16.76 -8.99 32.83
C PRO A 709 16.80 -9.78 31.52
N GLN A 710 16.79 -11.12 31.63
CA GLN A 710 17.15 -12.10 30.58
C GLN A 710 16.42 -11.95 29.22
N HIS A 711 15.33 -11.19 29.13
CA HIS A 711 14.61 -10.95 27.87
C HIS A 711 15.21 -9.87 26.97
N ARG A 712 16.18 -9.05 27.44
CA ARG A 712 16.83 -8.00 26.62
C ARG A 712 18.29 -8.28 26.24
N MET A 713 18.82 -9.47 26.54
CA MET A 713 20.23 -9.83 26.29
C MET A 713 20.56 -10.29 24.85
N ARG A 714 19.58 -10.38 23.93
CA ARG A 714 19.82 -10.85 22.56
C ARG A 714 19.99 -9.76 21.49
N ALA A 715 19.63 -8.51 21.77
CA ALA A 715 19.43 -7.49 20.74
C ALA A 715 20.70 -6.73 20.25
N LEU A 716 21.90 -7.06 20.73
CA LEU A 716 23.14 -6.36 20.33
C LEU A 716 24.18 -7.22 19.58
N CYS A 717 23.92 -8.52 19.39
CA CYS A 717 24.75 -9.40 18.52
C CYS A 717 23.89 -10.29 17.61
N CYS A 718 22.57 -10.09 17.53
CA CYS A 718 21.67 -10.88 16.70
C CYS A 718 20.51 -10.02 16.20
N ASN A 719 20.68 -9.37 15.05
CA ASN A 719 19.53 -8.98 14.23
C ASN A 719 19.09 -10.21 13.44
N LEU A 720 18.14 -10.95 14.02
CA LEU A 720 17.09 -11.72 13.37
C LEU A 720 16.22 -12.27 14.51
N ASP A 721 15.14 -11.56 14.81
CA ASP A 721 13.87 -12.14 15.27
C ASP A 721 12.73 -11.26 14.72
#